data_AF-A0A8U0U5E7-F1
#
_entry.id   AF-A0A8U0U5E7-F1
#
_cell.length_a   1.000
_cell.length_b   1.000
_cell.length_c   1.000
_cell.angle_alpha   90.00
_cell.angle_beta   90.00
_cell.angle_gamma   90.00
#
_symmetry.space_group_name_H-M   'P 1'
#
loop_
_entity.id
_entity.type
_entity.pdbx_description
1 polymer ?
#
loop_
_entity_poly.entity_id
_entity_poly.type
_entity_poly.pdbx_seq_one_letter_code
_entity_poly.pdbx_strand_id
1 'polypeptide(L)'
;MMKQLEEKDTQLDDMTQEVREKERLLEEKNQIMGQREKLLEEKENQLEEKDNQLKEKDLQLEDSNHRLGEKDKLLEERDKLLEGKENELKERRQEVEEKDNLLEEREKQLKARDKQVEDVNNENAELAQQICDVKTEVERLRREISAQMTEHGETSDTGSILPVRRRHSKDDPPDMGGETSDTDPTLPLRRRHSMELIPPSMGGESSSPDSPVSPSVSELRLVLLGRTGAGRSAAGNTILGREEFGAQASPSAVTQRSKRREGDVCGRRLVLVDTPDWFCPGLSLEEMRQDEGLCVRLSAPGPHAFLLVIPVEPSKGEERGVLERIEEVFGESCWEHTVILFTHEDGLKEQSIEEFLQAGSQDLQQLVEKSGSRYHVLNIKDRAHGTQVSELLDQVEEMVAGNRESFYSSQTYQEAEDQVREIEGNIQRERVERKQREERDLRERLQKEFQDSLIKIEGVIQEHEGDIRTLSERTSELERQVKEERDEEKKRQLERELKRESDRREEMERKMEIFRDKTENERREMEERHRQEIEMMENYEGEARVEAERNLMKIVLPELQRNIMISQTKMQREFSRQMEEKNRQMKEKNRQIEEKNRQMNEKDKHMEEKNRHMEEKDRHMEEKDGEMERLRQNLKEVREAHSVLQKRMEREGKGQRALIGLLGWVRRNSSSWLLHNLT
;
A
#
# COMPACT_ATOMS: atom_id res chain seq x y z
N MET A 1 -74.59 -44.76 60.47
CA MET A 1 -73.25 -44.55 61.05
C MET A 1 -72.16 -45.06 60.10
N MET A 2 -72.07 -46.37 59.77
CA MET A 2 -71.06 -46.88 58.81
C MET A 2 -71.10 -46.22 57.42
N LYS A 3 -72.27 -46.14 56.76
CA LYS A 3 -72.39 -45.46 55.45
C LYS A 3 -71.96 -43.98 55.44
N GLN A 4 -72.18 -43.26 56.55
CA GLN A 4 -71.77 -41.86 56.69
C GLN A 4 -70.27 -41.73 56.96
N LEU A 5 -69.65 -42.77 57.52
CA LEU A 5 -68.20 -42.85 57.68
C LEU A 5 -67.55 -43.11 56.31
N GLU A 6 -68.07 -44.10 55.56
CA GLU A 6 -67.61 -44.41 54.20
C GLU A 6 -67.71 -43.20 53.27
N GLU A 7 -68.81 -42.43 53.34
CA GLU A 7 -69.01 -41.23 52.53
C GLU A 7 -68.02 -40.10 52.91
N LYS A 8 -67.68 -39.97 54.20
CA LYS A 8 -66.66 -39.03 54.66
C LYS A 8 -65.25 -39.48 54.29
N ASP A 9 -64.96 -40.78 54.34
CA ASP A 9 -63.67 -41.34 53.92
C ASP A 9 -63.46 -41.11 52.42
N THR A 10 -64.49 -41.32 51.59
CA THR A 10 -64.42 -40.98 50.15
C THR A 10 -64.20 -39.49 49.89
N GLN A 11 -64.86 -38.60 50.65
CA GLN A 11 -64.62 -37.15 50.53
C GLN A 11 -63.21 -36.76 50.96
N LEU A 12 -62.66 -37.44 51.96
CA LEU A 12 -61.32 -37.19 52.47
C LEU A 12 -60.25 -37.68 51.48
N ASP A 13 -60.49 -38.81 50.81
CA ASP A 13 -59.67 -39.30 49.70
C ASP A 13 -59.69 -38.35 48.49
N ASP A 14 -60.88 -37.87 48.09
CA ASP A 14 -61.02 -36.89 46.99
C ASP A 14 -60.28 -35.58 47.31
N MET A 15 -60.44 -35.05 48.54
CA MET A 15 -59.70 -33.86 49.00
C MET A 15 -58.20 -34.11 49.03
N THR A 16 -57.76 -35.30 49.44
CA THR A 16 -56.34 -35.68 49.47
C THR A 16 -55.78 -35.75 48.06
N GLN A 17 -56.55 -36.25 47.09
CA GLN A 17 -56.16 -36.28 45.69
C GLN A 17 -56.08 -34.87 45.09
N GLU A 18 -57.02 -33.98 45.39
CA GLU A 18 -57.00 -32.58 44.94
C GLU A 18 -55.80 -31.82 45.50
N VAL A 19 -55.45 -32.04 46.77
CA VAL A 19 -54.24 -31.45 47.38
C VAL A 19 -52.98 -31.93 46.67
N ARG A 20 -52.85 -33.24 46.40
CA ARG A 20 -51.70 -33.79 45.65
C ARG A 20 -51.59 -33.21 44.25
N GLU A 21 -52.70 -32.99 43.56
CA GLU A 21 -52.69 -32.36 42.24
C GLU A 21 -52.24 -30.89 42.31
N LYS A 22 -52.71 -30.13 43.31
CA LYS A 22 -52.27 -28.75 43.55
C LYS A 22 -50.80 -28.66 43.92
N GLU A 23 -50.30 -29.58 44.74
CA GLU A 23 -48.87 -29.69 45.08
C GLU A 23 -48.03 -29.96 43.82
N ARG A 24 -48.46 -30.86 42.95
CA ARG A 24 -47.79 -31.14 41.67
C ARG A 24 -47.75 -29.91 40.76
N LEU A 25 -48.87 -29.19 40.63
CA LEU A 25 -48.94 -27.96 39.83
C LEU A 25 -48.08 -26.83 40.41
N LEU A 26 -47.98 -26.76 41.75
CA LEU A 26 -47.11 -25.81 42.42
C LEU A 26 -45.63 -26.09 42.10
N GLU A 27 -45.23 -27.36 42.13
CA GLU A 27 -43.86 -27.78 41.79
C GLU A 27 -43.51 -27.43 40.33
N GLU A 28 -44.42 -27.70 39.39
CA GLU A 28 -44.26 -27.34 37.98
C GLU A 28 -44.12 -25.81 37.79
N LYS A 29 -44.96 -25.02 38.48
CA LYS A 29 -44.84 -23.55 38.46
C LYS A 29 -43.52 -23.06 39.06
N ASN A 30 -43.06 -23.66 40.15
CA ASN A 30 -41.78 -23.32 40.76
C ASN A 30 -40.61 -23.62 39.81
N GLN A 31 -40.68 -24.74 39.07
CA GLN A 31 -39.68 -25.08 38.07
C GLN A 31 -39.65 -24.05 36.91
N ILE A 32 -40.82 -23.64 36.41
CA ILE A 32 -40.94 -22.61 35.36
C ILE A 32 -40.42 -21.25 35.87
N MET A 33 -40.75 -20.87 37.10
CA MET A 33 -40.24 -19.64 37.72
C MET A 33 -38.71 -19.66 37.81
N GLY A 34 -38.12 -20.76 38.26
CA GLY A 34 -36.65 -20.89 38.31
C GLY A 34 -35.98 -20.85 36.93
N GLN A 35 -36.64 -21.36 35.88
CA GLN A 35 -36.15 -21.21 34.50
C GLN A 35 -36.22 -19.75 34.02
N ARG A 36 -37.29 -19.02 34.37
CA ARG A 36 -37.45 -17.60 34.01
C ARG A 36 -36.45 -16.71 34.74
N GLU A 37 -36.17 -16.99 36.02
CA GLU A 37 -35.16 -16.26 36.80
C GLU A 37 -33.76 -16.40 36.17
N LYS A 38 -33.37 -17.61 35.77
CA LYS A 38 -32.10 -17.84 35.06
C LYS A 38 -32.01 -17.09 33.73
N LEU A 39 -33.11 -17.08 32.96
CA LEU A 39 -33.16 -16.35 31.69
C LEU A 39 -33.08 -14.84 31.90
N LEU A 40 -33.71 -14.32 32.97
CA LEU A 40 -33.62 -12.91 33.36
C LEU A 40 -32.19 -12.52 33.71
N GLU A 41 -31.52 -13.32 34.54
CA GLU A 41 -30.11 -13.09 34.91
C GLU A 41 -29.19 -13.10 33.69
N GLU A 42 -29.40 -14.02 32.74
CA GLU A 42 -28.65 -14.05 31.49
C GLU A 42 -28.90 -12.79 30.63
N LYS A 43 -30.14 -12.28 30.60
CA LYS A 43 -30.49 -11.07 29.87
C LYS A 43 -29.94 -9.80 30.52
N GLU A 44 -29.91 -9.74 31.85
CA GLU A 44 -29.29 -8.64 32.59
C GLU A 44 -27.78 -8.58 32.32
N ASN A 45 -27.08 -9.71 32.34
CA ASN A 45 -25.66 -9.77 31.99
C ASN A 45 -25.39 -9.32 30.54
N GLN A 46 -26.25 -9.72 29.58
CA GLN A 46 -26.14 -9.27 28.18
C GLN A 46 -26.37 -7.76 28.02
N LEU A 47 -27.27 -7.18 28.83
CA LEU A 47 -27.52 -5.73 28.84
C LEU A 47 -26.31 -4.98 29.41
N GLU A 48 -25.74 -5.46 30.51
CA GLU A 48 -24.56 -4.84 31.11
C GLU A 48 -23.35 -4.85 30.16
N GLU A 49 -23.14 -5.96 29.43
CA GLU A 49 -22.09 -6.03 28.40
C GLU A 49 -22.32 -4.99 27.29
N LYS A 50 -23.56 -4.85 26.80
CA LYS A 50 -23.90 -3.85 25.78
C LYS A 50 -23.74 -2.43 26.27
N ASP A 51 -24.11 -2.13 27.51
CA ASP A 51 -23.93 -0.82 28.12
C ASP A 51 -22.44 -0.46 28.24
N ASN A 52 -21.58 -1.44 28.55
CA ASN A 52 -20.14 -1.24 28.58
C ASN A 52 -19.56 -1.00 27.17
N GLN A 53 -20.03 -1.73 26.16
CA GLN A 53 -19.65 -1.50 24.76
C GLN A 53 -20.11 -0.13 24.25
N LEU A 54 -21.28 0.36 24.67
CA LEU A 54 -21.78 1.69 24.33
C LEU A 54 -20.89 2.78 24.95
N LYS A 55 -20.55 2.67 26.23
CA LYS A 55 -19.63 3.62 26.90
C LYS A 55 -18.28 3.70 26.21
N GLU A 56 -17.74 2.56 25.76
CA GLU A 56 -16.47 2.54 25.02
C GLU A 56 -16.59 3.27 23.67
N LYS A 57 -17.70 3.06 22.95
CA LYS A 57 -17.96 3.78 21.69
C LYS A 57 -18.14 5.28 21.90
N ASP A 58 -18.82 5.69 22.96
CA ASP A 58 -18.99 7.12 23.29
C ASP A 58 -17.64 7.79 23.55
N LEU A 59 -16.73 7.13 24.28
CA LEU A 59 -15.37 7.62 24.48
C LEU A 59 -14.57 7.72 23.17
N GLN A 60 -14.72 6.75 22.27
CA GLN A 60 -14.08 6.80 20.95
C GLN A 60 -14.63 7.93 20.06
N LEU A 61 -15.93 8.21 20.16
CA LEU A 61 -16.57 9.32 19.46
C LEU A 61 -16.10 10.68 20.01
N GLU A 62 -15.92 10.80 21.33
CA GLU A 62 -15.36 12.02 21.94
C GLU A 62 -13.93 12.28 21.45
N ASP A 63 -13.04 11.28 21.43
CA ASP A 63 -11.68 11.42 20.89
C ASP A 63 -11.71 11.81 19.40
N SER A 64 -12.58 11.18 18.62
CA SER A 64 -12.73 11.48 17.19
C SER A 64 -13.21 12.92 16.95
N ASN A 65 -14.17 13.40 17.75
CA ASN A 65 -14.65 14.77 17.70
C ASN A 65 -13.57 15.77 18.12
N HIS A 66 -12.76 15.44 19.13
CA HIS A 66 -11.64 16.29 19.53
C HIS A 66 -10.62 16.44 18.39
N ARG A 67 -10.25 15.33 17.75
CA ARG A 67 -9.34 15.31 16.59
C ARG A 67 -9.90 16.04 15.38
N LEU A 68 -11.22 15.99 15.16
CA LEU A 68 -11.89 16.78 14.13
C LEU A 68 -11.78 18.28 14.43
N GLY A 69 -12.06 18.69 15.67
CA GLY A 69 -11.91 20.09 16.08
C GLY A 69 -10.48 20.62 15.97
N GLU A 70 -9.46 19.79 16.19
CA GLU A 70 -8.06 20.17 15.93
C GLU A 70 -7.79 20.37 14.43
N LYS A 71 -8.34 19.51 13.57
CA LYS A 71 -8.22 19.67 12.11
C LYS A 71 -8.93 20.91 11.59
N ASP A 72 -10.10 21.24 12.14
CA ASP A 72 -10.84 22.44 11.75
C ASP A 72 -10.03 23.72 12.07
N LYS A 73 -9.35 23.76 13.23
CA LYS A 73 -8.43 24.86 13.57
C LYS A 73 -7.26 24.97 12.58
N LEU A 74 -6.66 23.83 12.21
CA LEU A 74 -5.57 23.80 11.22
C LEU A 74 -6.03 24.23 9.82
N LEU A 75 -7.27 23.92 9.44
CA LEU A 75 -7.87 24.40 8.20
C LEU A 75 -8.07 25.91 8.24
N GLU A 76 -8.60 26.44 9.34
CA GLU A 76 -8.79 27.88 9.51
C GLU A 76 -7.45 28.66 9.44
N GLU A 77 -6.37 28.10 10.00
CA GLU A 77 -5.02 28.66 9.86
C GLU A 77 -4.51 28.62 8.41
N ARG A 78 -4.78 27.53 7.68
CA ARG A 78 -4.41 27.43 6.26
C ARG A 78 -5.18 28.40 5.39
N ASP A 79 -6.47 28.61 5.65
CA ASP A 79 -7.29 29.55 4.88
C ASP A 79 -6.78 30.98 5.05
N LYS A 80 -6.42 31.38 6.27
CA LYS A 80 -5.76 32.68 6.54
C LYS A 80 -4.43 32.83 5.78
N LEU A 81 -3.64 31.77 5.71
CA LEU A 81 -2.36 31.79 4.99
C LEU A 81 -2.57 31.87 3.47
N LEU A 82 -3.60 31.20 2.94
CA LEU A 82 -3.98 31.27 1.53
C LEU A 82 -4.48 32.67 1.16
N GLU A 83 -5.32 33.28 1.99
CA GLU A 83 -5.79 34.66 1.79
C GLU A 83 -4.60 35.65 1.77
N GLY A 84 -3.62 35.46 2.68
CA GLY A 84 -2.37 36.22 2.66
C GLY A 84 -1.59 36.07 1.35
N LYS A 85 -1.47 34.85 0.83
CA LYS A 85 -0.79 34.57 -0.44
C LYS A 85 -1.55 35.11 -1.66
N GLU A 86 -2.87 35.10 -1.62
CA GLU A 86 -3.70 35.65 -2.68
C GLU A 86 -3.55 37.16 -2.78
N ASN A 87 -3.48 37.85 -1.63
CA ASN A 87 -3.18 39.28 -1.57
C ASN A 87 -1.78 39.60 -2.12
N GLU A 88 -0.76 38.84 -1.75
CA GLU A 88 0.61 39.00 -2.29
C GLU A 88 0.64 38.79 -3.81
N LEU A 89 -0.11 37.82 -4.34
CA LEU A 89 -0.25 37.62 -5.79
C LEU A 89 -0.98 38.76 -6.48
N LYS A 90 -1.97 39.39 -5.82
CA LYS A 90 -2.68 40.55 -6.34
C LYS A 90 -1.76 41.75 -6.48
N GLU A 91 -0.92 42.02 -5.48
CA GLU A 91 0.09 43.09 -5.55
C GLU A 91 1.10 42.82 -6.68
N ARG A 92 1.62 41.59 -6.77
CA ARG A 92 2.57 41.23 -7.85
C ARG A 92 1.96 41.35 -9.24
N ARG A 93 0.66 41.06 -9.40
CA ARG A 93 -0.05 41.26 -10.68
C ARG A 93 -0.13 42.75 -11.04
N GLN A 94 -0.42 43.62 -10.08
CA GLN A 94 -0.42 45.07 -10.31
C GLN A 94 0.97 45.58 -10.71
N GLU A 95 2.03 45.11 -10.05
CA GLU A 95 3.41 45.49 -10.43
C GLU A 95 3.78 45.04 -11.86
N VAL A 96 3.29 43.87 -12.29
CA VAL A 96 3.51 43.38 -13.66
C VAL A 96 2.76 44.26 -14.66
N GLU A 97 1.50 44.58 -14.38
CA GLU A 97 0.68 45.46 -15.22
C GLU A 97 1.31 46.87 -15.37
N GLU A 98 1.85 47.44 -14.29
CA GLU A 98 2.60 48.70 -14.35
C GLU A 98 3.86 48.60 -15.22
N LYS A 99 4.60 47.49 -15.13
CA LYS A 99 5.80 47.25 -15.97
C LYS A 99 5.44 47.06 -17.44
N ASP A 100 4.34 46.39 -17.74
CA ASP A 100 3.88 46.18 -19.12
C ASP A 100 3.47 47.52 -19.77
N ASN A 101 2.77 48.38 -19.03
CA ASN A 101 2.44 49.73 -19.49
C ASN A 101 3.71 50.56 -19.78
N LEU A 102 4.73 50.45 -18.93
CA LEU A 102 6.00 51.16 -19.11
C LEU A 102 6.81 50.61 -20.31
N LEU A 103 6.72 49.31 -20.57
CA LEU A 103 7.29 48.67 -21.75
C LEU A 103 6.59 49.13 -23.03
N GLU A 104 5.26 49.23 -23.05
CA GLU A 104 4.54 49.78 -24.20
C GLU A 104 4.95 51.22 -24.51
N GLU A 105 5.16 52.04 -23.48
CA GLU A 105 5.61 53.42 -23.67
C GLU A 105 7.03 53.47 -24.24
N ARG A 106 7.93 52.62 -23.74
CA ARG A 106 9.28 52.47 -24.28
C ARG A 106 9.28 51.99 -25.74
N GLU A 107 8.41 51.05 -26.10
CA GLU A 107 8.26 50.63 -27.49
C GLU A 107 7.80 51.76 -28.41
N LYS A 108 6.86 52.59 -27.95
CA LYS A 108 6.40 53.77 -28.71
C LYS A 108 7.56 54.75 -28.93
N GLN A 109 8.38 54.98 -27.91
CA GLN A 109 9.58 55.83 -28.01
C GLN A 109 10.62 55.24 -28.97
N LEU A 110 10.85 53.92 -28.93
CA LEU A 110 11.77 53.25 -29.86
C LEU A 110 11.30 53.39 -31.32
N LYS A 111 10.02 53.12 -31.59
CA LYS A 111 9.44 53.30 -32.94
C LYS A 111 9.59 54.74 -33.46
N ALA A 112 9.47 55.73 -32.57
CA ALA A 112 9.69 57.13 -32.94
C ALA A 112 11.17 57.42 -33.28
N ARG A 113 12.11 56.86 -32.50
CA ARG A 113 13.56 56.98 -32.79
C ARG A 113 13.96 56.27 -34.07
N ASP A 114 13.42 55.07 -34.32
CA ASP A 114 13.71 54.32 -35.55
C ASP A 114 13.27 55.10 -36.79
N LYS A 115 12.09 55.74 -36.74
CA LYS A 115 11.63 56.63 -37.80
C LYS A 115 12.58 57.81 -38.00
N GLN A 116 13.05 58.43 -36.92
CA GLN A 116 14.01 59.53 -37.01
C GLN A 116 15.35 59.09 -37.64
N VAL A 117 15.81 57.87 -37.34
CA VAL A 117 17.01 57.29 -37.96
C VAL A 117 16.77 57.02 -39.45
N GLU A 118 15.59 56.53 -39.83
CA GLU A 118 15.21 56.31 -41.24
C GLU A 118 15.20 57.63 -42.03
N ASP A 119 14.63 58.70 -41.47
CA ASP A 119 14.62 60.03 -42.08
C ASP A 119 16.05 60.55 -42.31
N VAL A 120 16.93 60.44 -41.31
CA VAL A 120 18.36 60.82 -41.44
C VAL A 120 19.10 59.96 -42.46
N ASN A 121 18.80 58.67 -42.55
CA ASN A 121 19.41 57.79 -43.56
C ASN A 121 18.99 58.18 -44.98
N ASN A 122 17.73 58.57 -45.17
CA ASN A 122 17.24 59.08 -46.45
C ASN A 122 17.93 60.39 -46.83
N GLU A 123 18.07 61.33 -45.90
CA GLU A 123 18.84 62.57 -46.11
C GLU A 123 20.30 62.29 -46.48
N ASN A 124 20.95 61.35 -45.78
CA ASN A 124 22.32 60.94 -46.10
C ASN A 124 22.42 60.30 -47.49
N ALA A 125 21.42 59.53 -47.92
CA ALA A 125 21.37 58.95 -49.26
C ALA A 125 21.22 60.03 -50.34
N GLU A 126 20.39 61.05 -50.11
CA GLU A 126 20.26 62.20 -51.00
C GLU A 126 21.58 62.99 -51.12
N LEU A 127 22.23 63.26 -49.98
CA LEU A 127 23.54 63.91 -49.97
C LEU A 127 24.59 63.07 -50.70
N ALA A 128 24.59 61.75 -50.53
CA ALA A 128 25.49 60.85 -51.26
C ALA A 128 25.25 60.90 -52.78
N GLN A 129 24.00 60.98 -53.22
CA GLN A 129 23.66 61.14 -54.64
C GLN A 129 24.17 62.49 -55.19
N GLN A 130 23.97 63.59 -54.45
CA GLN A 130 24.51 64.90 -54.83
C GLN A 130 26.03 64.88 -54.95
N ILE A 131 26.73 64.21 -54.03
CA ILE A 131 28.19 64.04 -54.09
C ILE A 131 28.60 63.25 -55.33
N CYS A 132 27.87 62.18 -55.69
CA CYS A 132 28.11 61.43 -56.92
C CYS A 132 27.95 62.30 -58.15
N ASP A 133 26.87 63.09 -58.24
CA ASP A 133 26.61 63.97 -59.39
C ASP A 133 27.73 65.00 -59.54
N VAL A 134 28.12 65.68 -58.46
CA VAL A 134 29.25 66.62 -58.45
C VAL A 134 30.55 65.92 -58.85
N LYS A 135 30.81 64.71 -58.35
CA LYS A 135 32.00 63.93 -58.71
C LYS A 135 32.03 63.61 -60.20
N THR A 136 30.89 63.25 -60.80
CA THR A 136 30.81 62.98 -62.25
C THR A 136 31.07 64.24 -63.07
N GLU A 137 30.60 65.39 -62.60
CA GLU A 137 30.82 66.67 -63.27
C GLU A 137 32.27 67.12 -63.17
N VAL A 138 32.91 66.93 -62.00
CA VAL A 138 34.35 67.13 -61.83
C VAL A 138 35.14 66.23 -62.77
N GLU A 139 34.76 64.96 -62.94
CA GLU A 139 35.41 64.07 -63.91
C GLU A 139 35.18 64.51 -65.36
N ARG A 140 33.97 64.98 -65.70
CA ARG A 140 33.66 65.54 -67.02
C ARG A 140 34.57 66.73 -67.32
N LEU A 141 34.67 67.69 -66.40
CA LEU A 141 35.57 68.83 -66.51
C LEU A 141 37.04 68.40 -66.59
N ARG A 142 37.48 67.40 -65.82
CA ARG A 142 38.84 66.84 -65.92
C ARG A 142 39.12 66.23 -67.29
N ARG A 143 38.16 65.51 -67.89
CA ARG A 143 38.26 64.97 -69.25
C ARG A 143 38.32 66.09 -70.28
N GLU A 144 37.53 67.14 -70.12
CA GLU A 144 37.50 68.30 -71.01
C GLU A 144 38.80 69.11 -70.94
N ILE A 145 39.35 69.34 -69.74
CA ILE A 145 40.68 69.92 -69.55
C ILE A 145 41.75 69.02 -70.18
N SER A 146 41.68 67.70 -70.01
CA SER A 146 42.61 66.76 -70.65
C SER A 146 42.49 66.78 -72.17
N ALA A 147 41.27 66.91 -72.71
CA ALA A 147 41.02 67.00 -74.15
C ALA A 147 41.57 68.31 -74.73
N GLN A 148 41.42 69.44 -74.03
CA GLN A 148 42.06 70.71 -74.39
C GLN A 148 43.58 70.64 -74.33
N MET A 149 44.14 69.87 -73.39
CA MET A 149 45.58 69.59 -73.33
C MET A 149 46.05 68.67 -74.48
N THR A 150 45.16 67.89 -75.10
CA THR A 150 45.48 67.09 -76.31
C THR A 150 45.25 67.82 -77.64
N GLU A 151 44.38 68.84 -77.69
CA GLU A 151 44.22 69.72 -78.87
C GLU A 151 45.40 70.67 -79.08
N HIS A 152 46.23 70.87 -78.05
CA HIS A 152 47.50 71.60 -78.14
C HIS A 152 48.66 70.68 -77.76
N GLY A 153 48.88 69.66 -78.58
CA GLY A 153 50.09 68.85 -78.46
C GLY A 153 50.11 67.59 -79.33
N GLU A 154 50.22 67.75 -80.65
CA GLU A 154 51.12 66.83 -81.36
C GLU A 154 52.53 67.12 -80.87
N THR A 155 53.16 66.16 -80.20
CA THR A 155 54.38 65.49 -80.68
C THR A 155 55.08 64.71 -79.56
N SER A 156 55.73 63.64 -80.00
CA SER A 156 56.80 62.87 -79.34
C SER A 156 56.39 61.80 -78.33
N ASP A 157 56.11 60.63 -78.91
CA ASP A 157 56.96 59.44 -78.79
C ASP A 157 58.15 59.55 -77.80
N THR A 158 58.20 58.63 -76.84
CA THR A 158 59.38 57.92 -76.30
C THR A 158 59.16 57.50 -74.84
N GLY A 159 59.64 56.30 -74.49
CA GLY A 159 60.16 56.07 -73.13
C GLY A 159 59.49 54.98 -72.30
N SER A 160 59.88 53.74 -72.57
CA SER A 160 59.75 52.59 -71.68
C SER A 160 60.34 52.85 -70.29
N ILE A 161 59.57 52.69 -69.20
CA ILE A 161 60.07 52.40 -67.83
C ILE A 161 59.01 51.58 -67.04
N LEU A 162 59.23 50.27 -66.88
CA LEU A 162 58.98 49.58 -65.60
C LEU A 162 60.24 49.82 -64.73
N PRO A 163 60.30 49.65 -63.38
CA PRO A 163 59.36 49.01 -62.43
C PRO A 163 59.34 49.68 -61.00
N VAL A 164 58.86 48.94 -59.98
CA VAL A 164 59.36 48.91 -58.57
C VAL A 164 58.72 49.83 -57.50
N ARG A 165 57.89 49.17 -56.67
CA ARG A 165 57.95 48.99 -55.19
C ARG A 165 58.27 50.17 -54.24
N ARG A 166 57.45 50.13 -53.16
CA ARG A 166 57.74 50.33 -51.72
C ARG A 166 58.07 51.78 -51.32
N ARG A 167 57.58 52.29 -50.18
CA ARG A 167 57.75 51.81 -48.79
C ARG A 167 56.54 52.29 -47.96
N HIS A 168 55.90 51.45 -47.15
CA HIS A 168 56.29 51.16 -45.75
C HIS A 168 56.58 52.41 -44.91
N SER A 169 55.61 52.79 -44.08
CA SER A 169 55.79 53.05 -42.64
C SER A 169 54.38 53.00 -42.04
N LYS A 170 53.96 51.91 -41.39
CA LYS A 170 54.23 51.65 -39.97
C LYS A 170 54.05 52.91 -39.14
N ASP A 171 52.89 52.98 -38.49
CA ASP A 171 52.83 53.00 -37.03
C ASP A 171 51.72 52.00 -36.63
N ASP A 172 52.12 50.73 -36.51
CA ASP A 172 51.46 49.76 -35.61
C ASP A 172 52.13 49.92 -34.23
N PRO A 173 51.61 49.28 -33.17
CA PRO A 173 50.32 49.42 -32.51
C PRO A 173 50.68 49.74 -31.02
N PRO A 174 50.24 49.11 -29.90
CA PRO A 174 49.59 47.80 -29.67
C PRO A 174 48.22 47.96 -29.00
N ASP A 175 47.38 46.97 -28.74
CA ASP A 175 47.26 45.52 -29.00
C ASP A 175 46.30 45.04 -27.90
N MET A 176 45.78 43.82 -28.08
CA MET A 176 45.01 42.99 -27.16
C MET A 176 43.50 43.29 -27.11
N GLY A 177 42.60 42.42 -27.57
CA GLY A 177 42.75 41.06 -28.06
C GLY A 177 41.47 40.25 -27.82
N GLY A 178 41.21 39.29 -28.71
CA GLY A 178 40.24 38.18 -28.58
C GLY A 178 38.89 38.43 -29.28
N GLU A 179 38.65 38.02 -30.53
CA GLU A 179 38.37 36.62 -31.01
C GLU A 179 37.10 36.04 -30.37
N THR A 180 36.04 35.55 -31.04
CA THR A 180 35.54 35.32 -32.42
C THR A 180 34.03 35.02 -32.23
N SER A 181 33.07 35.60 -32.96
CA SER A 181 32.47 35.14 -34.24
C SER A 181 31.97 33.66 -34.19
N ASP A 182 30.77 33.25 -34.62
CA ASP A 182 29.93 33.60 -35.79
C ASP A 182 28.46 33.10 -35.54
N THR A 183 27.38 33.86 -35.82
CA THR A 183 26.55 33.90 -37.08
C THR A 183 26.18 32.52 -37.64
N ASP A 184 24.96 32.16 -38.05
CA ASP A 184 23.79 32.81 -38.73
C ASP A 184 22.69 31.70 -38.86
N PRO A 185 21.56 31.78 -39.63
CA PRO A 185 20.66 32.87 -40.05
C PRO A 185 19.16 32.56 -39.77
N THR A 186 18.25 33.53 -39.98
CA THR A 186 17.09 33.47 -40.92
C THR A 186 15.83 34.30 -40.54
N LEU A 187 15.35 35.04 -41.57
CA LEU A 187 13.97 35.44 -41.95
C LEU A 187 13.34 36.79 -41.51
N PRO A 188 12.67 37.52 -42.46
CA PRO A 188 11.98 38.78 -42.19
C PRO A 188 10.43 38.71 -42.21
N LEU A 189 9.85 39.60 -41.40
CA LEU A 189 8.65 40.45 -41.53
C LEU A 189 7.41 40.04 -42.36
N ARG A 190 6.26 40.12 -41.66
CA ARG A 190 4.86 40.29 -42.12
C ARG A 190 4.66 41.51 -43.05
N ARG A 191 3.63 41.47 -43.94
CA ARG A 191 2.25 42.05 -43.72
C ARG A 191 1.45 42.22 -45.04
N ARG A 192 0.17 41.78 -45.06
CA ARG A 192 -1.10 42.54 -45.30
C ARG A 192 -2.22 41.72 -45.98
N HIS A 193 -3.45 42.00 -45.52
CA HIS A 193 -4.77 41.50 -45.91
C HIS A 193 -5.21 41.86 -47.35
N SER A 194 -6.13 41.07 -47.94
CA SER A 194 -7.39 41.60 -48.52
C SER A 194 -8.45 40.51 -48.76
N MET A 195 -9.72 40.94 -48.79
CA MET A 195 -11.02 40.20 -48.84
C MET A 195 -11.40 39.62 -50.22
N GLU A 196 -12.21 38.55 -50.25
CA GLU A 196 -13.41 38.27 -51.10
C GLU A 196 -13.87 36.80 -50.85
N LEU A 197 -15.04 36.49 -50.25
CA LEU A 197 -16.44 36.39 -50.73
C LEU A 197 -16.86 35.06 -51.42
N ILE A 198 -17.74 34.29 -50.71
CA ILE A 198 -18.88 33.40 -51.16
C ILE A 198 -18.54 31.93 -51.58
N PRO A 199 -19.38 30.87 -51.33
CA PRO A 199 -19.97 30.28 -50.11
C PRO A 199 -19.78 28.71 -50.09
N PRO A 200 -20.43 27.89 -49.23
CA PRO A 200 -20.08 26.47 -49.04
C PRO A 200 -20.88 25.53 -49.96
N SER A 201 -20.28 24.42 -50.38
CA SER A 201 -20.99 23.29 -51.01
C SER A 201 -20.79 22.01 -50.23
N MET A 202 -21.93 21.46 -49.81
CA MET A 202 -22.13 20.11 -49.28
C MET A 202 -21.60 19.02 -50.24
N GLY A 203 -21.16 17.93 -49.62
CA GLY A 203 -20.87 16.61 -50.20
C GLY A 203 -20.10 15.85 -49.12
N GLY A 204 -20.69 14.98 -48.32
CA GLY A 204 -21.64 13.95 -48.71
C GLY A 204 -20.88 12.64 -48.80
N GLU A 205 -21.02 11.86 -47.73
CA GLU A 205 -20.94 10.39 -47.67
C GLU A 205 -19.60 9.69 -47.36
N SER A 206 -19.71 8.87 -46.30
CA SER A 206 -19.38 7.44 -46.26
C SER A 206 -18.15 7.03 -45.44
N SER A 207 -18.46 6.61 -44.22
CA SER A 207 -18.02 5.36 -43.58
C SER A 207 -16.56 4.91 -43.74
N SER A 208 -15.84 4.85 -42.63
CA SER A 208 -15.66 3.61 -41.87
C SER A 208 -14.96 3.89 -40.53
N PRO A 209 -15.19 3.03 -39.52
CA PRO A 209 -14.73 3.19 -38.15
C PRO A 209 -13.31 2.64 -37.95
N ASP A 210 -12.83 2.79 -36.73
CA ASP A 210 -11.61 2.19 -36.17
C ASP A 210 -10.30 2.93 -36.46
N SER A 211 -9.86 3.68 -35.44
CA SER A 211 -8.45 3.80 -35.13
C SER A 211 -8.24 3.30 -33.70
N PRO A 212 -7.12 2.59 -33.46
CA PRO A 212 -7.09 1.47 -32.54
C PRO A 212 -6.96 1.98 -31.12
N VAL A 213 -7.65 1.30 -30.21
CA VAL A 213 -7.24 1.17 -28.81
C VAL A 213 -5.75 0.87 -28.81
N SER A 214 -4.94 1.77 -28.24
CA SER A 214 -3.52 1.53 -27.99
C SER A 214 -3.36 0.14 -27.37
N PRO A 215 -2.50 -0.74 -27.90
CA PRO A 215 -2.31 -2.05 -27.31
C PRO A 215 -1.90 -1.84 -25.85
N SER A 216 -2.66 -2.44 -24.94
CA SER A 216 -2.29 -2.55 -23.54
C SER A 216 -0.86 -3.08 -23.48
N VAL A 217 0.07 -2.33 -22.90
CA VAL A 217 1.41 -2.84 -22.61
C VAL A 217 1.18 -3.98 -21.61
N SER A 218 1.33 -5.23 -22.06
CA SER A 218 1.08 -6.41 -21.23
C SER A 218 1.98 -6.34 -19.99
N GLU A 219 1.37 -6.26 -18.82
CA GLU A 219 2.08 -6.23 -17.53
C GLU A 219 2.55 -7.65 -17.18
N LEU A 220 3.85 -7.83 -16.94
CA LEU A 220 4.43 -9.09 -16.50
C LEU A 220 4.64 -9.09 -14.98
N ARG A 221 4.14 -10.11 -14.28
CA ARG A 221 4.17 -10.23 -12.80
C ARG A 221 5.04 -11.39 -12.37
N LEU A 222 6.09 -11.12 -11.62
CA LEU A 222 7.10 -12.10 -11.22
C LEU A 222 7.20 -12.13 -9.68
N VAL A 223 7.29 -13.33 -9.12
CA VAL A 223 7.47 -13.54 -7.67
C VAL A 223 8.82 -14.22 -7.44
N LEU A 224 9.69 -13.59 -6.65
CA LEU A 224 11.01 -14.13 -6.30
C LEU A 224 10.88 -15.05 -5.08
N LEU A 225 11.21 -16.32 -5.24
CA LEU A 225 11.27 -17.33 -4.18
C LEU A 225 12.71 -17.79 -3.97
N GLY A 226 13.03 -18.42 -2.85
CA GLY A 226 14.36 -18.97 -2.58
C GLY A 226 14.72 -18.86 -1.11
N ARG A 227 15.95 -19.15 -0.72
CA ARG A 227 16.42 -19.13 0.68
C ARG A 227 17.16 -17.83 1.04
N THR A 228 17.28 -17.54 2.33
CA THR A 228 18.17 -16.49 2.82
C THR A 228 19.59 -16.81 2.36
N GLY A 229 20.33 -15.84 1.82
CA GLY A 229 21.62 -16.14 1.19
C GLY A 229 21.56 -16.28 -0.33
N ALA A 230 20.40 -16.61 -0.92
CA ALA A 230 20.32 -16.90 -2.36
C ALA A 230 20.45 -15.67 -3.27
N GLY A 231 20.43 -14.46 -2.70
CA GLY A 231 20.51 -13.22 -3.48
C GLY A 231 19.20 -12.82 -4.16
N ARG A 232 18.03 -13.18 -3.63
CA ARG A 232 16.70 -12.81 -4.18
C ARG A 232 16.54 -11.31 -4.41
N SER A 233 16.77 -10.50 -3.38
CA SER A 233 16.66 -9.04 -3.50
C SER A 233 17.73 -8.43 -4.42
N ALA A 234 18.92 -9.04 -4.51
CA ALA A 234 19.98 -8.63 -5.43
C ALA A 234 19.62 -8.95 -6.88
N ALA A 235 19.09 -10.14 -7.13
CA ALA A 235 18.50 -10.52 -8.42
C ALA A 235 17.36 -9.58 -8.80
N GLY A 236 16.47 -9.23 -7.85
CA GLY A 236 15.39 -8.31 -8.11
C GLY A 236 15.82 -6.89 -8.46
N ASN A 237 16.85 -6.37 -7.78
CA ASN A 237 17.47 -5.10 -8.15
C ASN A 237 18.11 -5.15 -9.55
N THR A 238 18.73 -6.29 -9.90
CA THR A 238 19.36 -6.50 -11.22
C THR A 238 18.30 -6.55 -12.32
N ILE A 239 17.20 -7.29 -12.11
CA ILE A 239 16.06 -7.37 -13.03
C ILE A 239 15.42 -5.99 -13.23
N LEU A 240 15.24 -5.20 -12.17
CA LEU A 240 14.67 -3.85 -12.27
C LEU A 240 15.65 -2.80 -12.81
N GLY A 241 16.93 -3.13 -12.93
CA GLY A 241 18.00 -2.22 -13.34
C GLY A 241 18.31 -1.10 -12.34
N ARG A 242 17.77 -1.16 -11.11
CA ARG A 242 17.90 -0.12 -10.09
C ARG A 242 17.70 -0.67 -8.68
N GLU A 243 18.11 0.10 -7.69
CA GLU A 243 18.13 -0.32 -6.29
C GLU A 243 16.82 -0.01 -5.55
N GLU A 244 15.92 -1.00 -5.48
CA GLU A 244 14.55 -0.83 -4.99
C GLU A 244 14.26 -1.62 -3.71
N PHE A 245 15.02 -2.68 -3.48
CA PHE A 245 14.90 -3.54 -2.29
C PHE A 245 15.91 -3.17 -1.17
N GLY A 246 16.77 -2.16 -1.40
CA GLY A 246 17.67 -1.52 -0.42
C GLY A 246 19.17 -1.66 -0.73
N ALA A 247 19.97 -0.66 -0.31
CA ALA A 247 21.43 -0.55 -0.54
C ALA A 247 22.30 -1.61 0.14
N GLN A 248 21.70 -2.48 0.97
CA GLN A 248 22.34 -3.64 1.58
C GLN A 248 21.82 -4.96 1.00
N ALA A 249 21.46 -5.01 -0.30
CA ALA A 249 21.16 -6.26 -1.01
C ALA A 249 22.43 -7.12 -1.21
N SER A 250 23.08 -7.45 -0.11
CA SER A 250 24.08 -8.52 -0.01
C SER A 250 23.36 -9.86 0.11
N PRO A 251 23.98 -10.99 -0.27
CA PRO A 251 23.42 -12.33 -0.05
C PRO A 251 22.94 -12.53 1.38
N SER A 252 23.61 -11.90 2.36
CA SER A 252 23.33 -12.01 3.79
C SER A 252 22.13 -11.20 4.32
N ALA A 253 21.50 -10.33 3.52
CA ALA A 253 20.39 -9.52 3.99
C ALA A 253 19.06 -10.30 4.04
N VAL A 254 18.36 -10.19 5.18
CA VAL A 254 17.12 -10.93 5.43
C VAL A 254 15.91 -10.07 5.08
N THR A 255 15.19 -10.43 4.01
CA THR A 255 13.83 -9.90 3.76
C THR A 255 12.89 -10.48 4.81
N GLN A 256 12.31 -9.63 5.66
CA GLN A 256 11.40 -10.08 6.72
C GLN A 256 9.99 -10.33 6.20
N ARG A 257 9.52 -9.57 5.21
CA ARG A 257 8.16 -9.67 4.67
C ARG A 257 8.09 -9.25 3.20
N SER A 258 7.06 -9.73 2.48
CA SER A 258 6.89 -9.56 1.04
C SER A 258 6.78 -8.09 0.61
N LYS A 259 7.45 -7.71 -0.48
CA LYS A 259 7.50 -6.34 -1.02
C LYS A 259 7.26 -6.33 -2.53
N ARG A 260 6.35 -5.46 -2.99
CA ARG A 260 6.07 -5.23 -4.41
C ARG A 260 6.82 -4.02 -4.95
N ARG A 261 7.35 -4.15 -6.16
CA ARG A 261 7.99 -3.09 -6.94
C ARG A 261 7.53 -3.18 -8.39
N GLU A 262 7.43 -2.04 -9.07
CA GLU A 262 7.06 -1.97 -10.48
C GLU A 262 8.10 -1.17 -11.25
N GLY A 263 8.33 -1.48 -12.52
CA GLY A 263 9.12 -0.64 -13.41
C GLY A 263 9.11 -1.12 -14.85
N ASP A 264 9.47 -0.22 -15.76
CA ASP A 264 9.64 -0.56 -17.18
C ASP A 264 11.05 -1.10 -17.41
N VAL A 265 11.14 -2.34 -17.92
CA VAL A 265 12.39 -3.07 -18.15
C VAL A 265 12.32 -3.69 -19.55
N CYS A 266 13.33 -3.46 -20.39
CA CYS A 266 13.38 -4.02 -21.76
C CYS A 266 12.08 -3.81 -22.57
N GLY A 267 11.45 -2.62 -22.43
CA GLY A 267 10.21 -2.26 -23.12
C GLY A 267 8.92 -2.85 -22.53
N ARG A 268 9.00 -3.51 -21.36
CA ARG A 268 7.92 -4.25 -20.73
C ARG A 268 7.61 -3.70 -19.35
N ARG A 269 6.33 -3.59 -19.00
CA ARG A 269 5.92 -3.18 -17.65
C ARG A 269 6.00 -4.36 -16.72
N LEU A 270 6.92 -4.31 -15.75
CA LEU A 270 7.21 -5.44 -14.88
C LEU A 270 6.80 -5.14 -13.43
N VAL A 271 6.14 -6.10 -12.80
CA VAL A 271 5.84 -6.11 -11.36
C VAL A 271 6.62 -7.24 -10.74
N LEU A 272 7.43 -6.91 -9.74
CA LEU A 272 8.29 -7.86 -9.04
C LEU A 272 7.92 -7.89 -7.55
N VAL A 273 7.67 -9.08 -7.03
CA VAL A 273 7.40 -9.32 -5.61
C VAL A 273 8.58 -10.07 -5.00
N ASP A 274 9.31 -9.42 -4.10
CA ASP A 274 10.36 -10.06 -3.29
C ASP A 274 9.74 -10.68 -2.04
N THR A 275 9.98 -11.96 -1.79
CA THR A 275 9.43 -12.71 -0.66
C THR A 275 10.48 -12.99 0.43
N PRO A 276 10.07 -13.18 1.70
CA PRO A 276 10.97 -13.62 2.76
C PRO A 276 11.33 -15.11 2.57
N ASP A 277 12.25 -15.59 3.40
CA ASP A 277 12.65 -17.00 3.35
C ASP A 277 11.60 -17.90 4.03
N TRP A 278 10.60 -18.31 3.27
CA TRP A 278 9.57 -19.26 3.72
C TRP A 278 10.13 -20.64 4.05
N PHE A 279 11.38 -20.93 3.70
CA PHE A 279 12.05 -22.21 3.87
C PHE A 279 12.93 -22.26 5.13
N CYS A 280 13.04 -21.15 5.86
CA CYS A 280 13.80 -21.10 7.10
C CYS A 280 13.11 -21.94 8.19
N PRO A 281 13.82 -22.84 8.90
CA PRO A 281 13.28 -23.58 10.05
C PRO A 281 12.91 -22.68 11.25
N GLY A 282 13.43 -21.46 11.30
CA GLY A 282 13.15 -20.48 12.35
C GLY A 282 11.89 -19.62 12.13
N LEU A 283 11.24 -19.74 10.95
CA LEU A 283 10.00 -19.04 10.65
C LEU A 283 8.81 -19.85 11.15
N SER A 284 7.90 -19.22 11.89
CA SER A 284 6.68 -19.91 12.33
C SER A 284 5.70 -20.12 11.17
N LEU A 285 4.89 -21.16 11.26
CA LEU A 285 3.87 -21.47 10.23
C LEU A 285 2.83 -20.33 10.09
N GLU A 286 2.50 -19.65 11.18
CA GLU A 286 1.63 -18.45 11.13
C GLU A 286 2.30 -17.29 10.39
N GLU A 287 3.61 -17.07 10.59
CA GLU A 287 4.34 -16.01 9.87
C GLU A 287 4.39 -16.23 8.39
N MET A 288 4.67 -17.47 8.02
CA MET A 288 4.67 -17.90 6.64
C MET A 288 3.28 -17.67 6.01
N ARG A 289 2.19 -18.15 6.63
CA ARG A 289 0.83 -18.03 6.07
C ARG A 289 0.36 -16.58 5.93
N GLN A 290 0.74 -15.70 6.86
CA GLN A 290 0.40 -14.29 6.75
C GLN A 290 1.14 -13.60 5.61
N ASP A 291 2.41 -13.94 5.43
CA ASP A 291 3.22 -13.37 4.36
C ASP A 291 2.87 -13.98 2.99
N GLU A 292 2.49 -15.26 2.93
CA GLU A 292 1.86 -15.90 1.79
C GLU A 292 0.61 -15.13 1.35
N GLY A 293 -0.34 -14.89 2.27
CA GLY A 293 -1.54 -14.11 1.96
C GLY A 293 -1.22 -12.68 1.51
N LEU A 294 -0.14 -12.09 2.03
CA LEU A 294 0.37 -10.80 1.55
C LEU A 294 0.92 -10.89 0.14
N CYS A 295 1.75 -11.90 -0.15
CA CYS A 295 2.31 -12.15 -1.47
C CYS A 295 1.18 -12.31 -2.50
N VAL A 296 0.18 -13.15 -2.21
CA VAL A 296 -0.99 -13.38 -3.08
C VAL A 296 -1.69 -12.07 -3.42
N ARG A 297 -1.93 -11.19 -2.43
CA ARG A 297 -2.54 -9.87 -2.68
C ARG A 297 -1.65 -8.93 -3.50
N LEU A 298 -0.32 -9.07 -3.40
CA LEU A 298 0.63 -8.24 -4.14
C LEU A 298 0.84 -8.72 -5.59
N SER A 299 0.63 -10.01 -5.86
CA SER A 299 0.74 -10.62 -7.19
C SER A 299 -0.61 -10.86 -7.87
N ALA A 300 -1.74 -10.51 -7.24
CA ALA A 300 -3.09 -10.63 -7.80
C ALA A 300 -3.20 -9.92 -9.18
N PRO A 301 -3.95 -10.48 -10.15
CA PRO A 301 -4.79 -11.68 -10.09
C PRO A 301 -4.00 -13.01 -10.08
N GLY A 302 -2.67 -12.95 -10.23
CA GLY A 302 -1.77 -14.10 -10.17
C GLY A 302 -0.44 -13.81 -10.87
N PRO A 303 0.67 -14.43 -10.44
CA PRO A 303 1.98 -14.23 -11.07
C PRO A 303 2.05 -14.94 -12.43
N HIS A 304 2.76 -14.32 -13.36
CA HIS A 304 3.12 -14.95 -14.64
C HIS A 304 4.28 -15.93 -14.48
N ALA A 305 5.20 -15.66 -13.55
CA ALA A 305 6.26 -16.60 -13.19
C ALA A 305 6.65 -16.54 -11.72
N PHE A 306 6.99 -17.70 -11.17
CA PHE A 306 7.77 -17.83 -9.95
C PHE A 306 9.25 -18.00 -10.33
N LEU A 307 10.10 -17.14 -9.81
CA LEU A 307 11.55 -17.20 -9.99
C LEU A 307 12.17 -17.82 -8.74
N LEU A 308 12.54 -19.10 -8.81
CA LEU A 308 13.17 -19.80 -7.70
C LEU A 308 14.68 -19.56 -7.70
N VAL A 309 15.14 -18.68 -6.82
CA VAL A 309 16.54 -18.24 -6.76
C VAL A 309 17.40 -19.23 -5.99
N ILE A 310 18.46 -19.73 -6.65
CA ILE A 310 19.43 -20.70 -6.11
C ILE A 310 20.85 -20.19 -6.40
N PRO A 311 21.73 -20.03 -5.40
CA PRO A 311 23.11 -19.63 -5.65
C PRO A 311 23.93 -20.78 -6.27
N VAL A 312 24.85 -20.45 -7.18
CA VAL A 312 25.80 -21.41 -7.77
C VAL A 312 26.97 -21.65 -6.82
N GLU A 313 26.66 -22.27 -5.69
CA GLU A 313 27.62 -22.71 -4.68
C GLU A 313 27.30 -24.14 -4.24
N PRO A 314 28.30 -24.94 -3.80
CA PRO A 314 28.06 -26.30 -3.33
C PRO A 314 27.13 -26.29 -2.09
N SER A 315 25.85 -26.61 -2.29
CA SER A 315 24.86 -26.65 -1.23
C SER A 315 24.95 -27.96 -0.42
N LYS A 316 24.51 -27.90 0.85
CA LYS A 316 24.52 -29.05 1.77
C LYS A 316 23.20 -29.86 1.74
N GLY A 317 22.60 -30.08 0.58
CA GLY A 317 21.45 -30.99 0.44
C GLY A 317 20.18 -30.54 1.19
N GLU A 318 19.89 -29.25 1.15
CA GLU A 318 18.73 -28.64 1.84
C GLU A 318 17.59 -28.29 0.86
N GLU A 319 17.68 -28.69 -0.41
CA GLU A 319 16.72 -28.38 -1.48
C GLU A 319 15.38 -29.11 -1.29
N ARG A 320 15.38 -30.29 -0.65
CA ARG A 320 14.18 -31.08 -0.37
C ARG A 320 13.11 -30.30 0.38
N GLY A 321 13.51 -29.47 1.35
CA GLY A 321 12.59 -28.64 2.13
C GLY A 321 12.02 -27.45 1.35
N VAL A 322 12.62 -27.06 0.22
CA VAL A 322 12.12 -26.01 -0.67
C VAL A 322 11.01 -26.57 -1.55
N LEU A 323 11.23 -27.77 -2.12
CA LEU A 323 10.26 -28.46 -2.96
C LEU A 323 8.96 -28.75 -2.20
N GLU A 324 9.04 -29.38 -1.03
CA GLU A 324 7.87 -29.73 -0.21
C GLU A 324 7.05 -28.50 0.20
N ARG A 325 7.70 -27.37 0.52
CA ARG A 325 7.01 -26.14 0.95
C ARG A 325 6.36 -25.37 -0.19
N ILE A 326 6.98 -25.30 -1.37
CA ILE A 326 6.36 -24.63 -2.53
C ILE A 326 5.05 -25.33 -2.90
N GLU A 327 5.04 -26.66 -2.86
CA GLU A 327 3.83 -27.46 -3.11
C GLU A 327 2.78 -27.31 -2.02
N GLU A 328 3.18 -27.19 -0.76
CA GLU A 328 2.22 -26.92 0.33
C GLU A 328 1.52 -25.56 0.16
N VAL A 329 2.25 -24.54 -0.35
CA VAL A 329 1.77 -23.16 -0.45
C VAL A 329 0.98 -22.90 -1.74
N PHE A 330 1.53 -23.30 -2.89
CA PHE A 330 0.94 -23.02 -4.21
C PHE A 330 0.43 -24.26 -4.92
N GLY A 331 0.50 -25.44 -4.31
CA GLY A 331 0.12 -26.68 -4.97
C GLY A 331 1.08 -27.07 -6.10
N GLU A 332 0.84 -28.23 -6.69
CA GLU A 332 1.71 -28.81 -7.71
C GLU A 332 1.66 -28.05 -9.05
N SER A 333 0.56 -27.36 -9.35
CA SER A 333 0.40 -26.61 -10.61
C SER A 333 1.31 -25.39 -10.72
N CYS A 334 1.91 -24.91 -9.62
CA CYS A 334 2.82 -23.76 -9.67
C CYS A 334 4.12 -24.03 -10.45
N TRP A 335 4.51 -25.30 -10.58
CA TRP A 335 5.71 -25.70 -11.30
C TRP A 335 5.62 -25.39 -12.80
N GLU A 336 4.41 -25.37 -13.38
CA GLU A 336 4.17 -24.96 -14.77
C GLU A 336 4.57 -23.50 -15.02
N HIS A 337 4.51 -22.66 -13.98
CA HIS A 337 4.88 -21.24 -14.02
C HIS A 337 6.20 -20.94 -13.28
N THR A 338 7.03 -21.95 -13.00
CA THR A 338 8.29 -21.77 -12.27
C THR A 338 9.50 -21.80 -13.22
N VAL A 339 10.42 -20.86 -13.03
CA VAL A 339 11.76 -20.81 -13.64
C VAL A 339 12.80 -20.77 -12.53
N ILE A 340 13.81 -21.63 -12.60
CA ILE A 340 14.93 -21.62 -11.64
C ILE A 340 15.93 -20.54 -12.03
N LEU A 341 16.24 -19.64 -11.11
CA LEU A 341 17.17 -18.54 -11.32
C LEU A 341 18.48 -18.82 -10.56
N PHE A 342 19.50 -19.25 -11.28
CA PHE A 342 20.83 -19.46 -10.71
C PHE A 342 21.57 -18.13 -10.56
N THR A 343 22.00 -17.80 -9.35
CA THR A 343 22.72 -16.54 -9.07
C THR A 343 24.19 -16.77 -8.77
N HIS A 344 25.05 -15.89 -9.26
CA HIS A 344 26.47 -15.89 -8.90
C HIS A 344 27.01 -14.47 -8.73
N GLU A 345 28.03 -14.32 -7.88
CA GLU A 345 28.61 -13.02 -7.52
C GLU A 345 29.90 -12.67 -8.26
N ASP A 346 30.73 -13.66 -8.61
CA ASP A 346 31.97 -13.44 -9.35
C ASP A 346 31.96 -14.29 -10.60
N GLY A 347 32.67 -13.83 -11.65
CA GLY A 347 32.75 -14.52 -12.93
C GLY A 347 33.21 -15.96 -12.74
N LEU A 348 32.25 -16.89 -12.70
CA LEU A 348 32.51 -18.30 -12.78
C LEU A 348 33.34 -18.51 -14.05
N LYS A 349 34.60 -18.89 -13.85
CA LYS A 349 35.43 -19.45 -14.91
C LYS A 349 34.76 -20.74 -15.35
N GLU A 350 34.00 -20.68 -16.43
CA GLU A 350 33.75 -21.80 -17.35
C GLU A 350 33.48 -23.17 -16.68
N GLN A 351 32.79 -23.22 -15.54
CA GLN A 351 32.06 -24.43 -15.17
C GLN A 351 30.70 -24.28 -15.82
N SER A 352 30.39 -25.19 -16.74
CA SER A 352 29.07 -25.27 -17.36
C SER A 352 28.04 -25.47 -16.25
N ILE A 353 26.89 -24.80 -16.33
CA ILE A 353 25.79 -25.02 -15.36
C ILE A 353 25.38 -26.49 -15.38
N GLU A 354 25.53 -27.12 -16.53
CA GLU A 354 25.39 -28.53 -16.76
C GLU A 354 26.31 -29.38 -15.87
N GLU A 355 27.58 -28.99 -15.68
CA GLU A 355 28.48 -29.63 -14.71
C GLU A 355 28.02 -29.43 -13.27
N PHE A 356 27.52 -28.24 -12.92
CA PHE A 356 26.97 -27.98 -11.58
C PHE A 356 25.72 -28.84 -11.31
N LEU A 357 24.83 -28.97 -12.28
CA LEU A 357 23.64 -29.82 -12.19
C LEU A 357 24.00 -31.31 -12.12
N GLN A 358 25.03 -31.76 -12.85
CA GLN A 358 25.52 -33.14 -12.78
C GLN A 358 26.22 -33.46 -11.45
N ALA A 359 26.96 -32.51 -10.89
CA ALA A 359 27.62 -32.64 -9.60
C ALA A 359 26.68 -32.38 -8.39
N GLY A 360 25.49 -31.84 -8.65
CA GLY A 360 24.52 -31.43 -7.64
C GLY A 360 23.81 -32.57 -6.92
N SER A 361 23.02 -32.22 -5.90
CA SER A 361 22.21 -33.18 -5.13
C SER A 361 21.07 -33.77 -5.98
N GLN A 362 20.59 -34.97 -5.61
CA GLN A 362 19.41 -35.58 -6.24
C GLN A 362 18.17 -34.66 -6.11
N ASP A 363 18.07 -33.91 -5.02
CA ASP A 363 16.98 -32.98 -4.77
C ASP A 363 17.01 -31.76 -5.72
N LEU A 364 18.21 -31.25 -6.04
CA LEU A 364 18.38 -30.18 -7.03
C LEU A 364 17.97 -30.66 -8.43
N GLN A 365 18.35 -31.88 -8.81
CA GLN A 365 17.96 -32.47 -10.10
C GLN A 365 16.43 -32.62 -10.20
N GLN A 366 15.77 -33.04 -9.11
CA GLN A 366 14.31 -33.11 -9.05
C GLN A 366 13.63 -31.73 -9.19
N LEU A 367 14.16 -30.67 -8.58
CA LEU A 367 13.65 -29.31 -8.76
C LEU A 367 13.71 -28.88 -10.23
N VAL A 368 14.85 -29.11 -10.89
CA VAL A 368 15.03 -28.79 -12.31
C VAL A 368 14.06 -29.59 -13.18
N GLU A 369 13.90 -30.88 -12.92
CA GLU A 369 12.96 -31.73 -13.64
C GLU A 369 11.50 -31.26 -13.47
N LYS A 370 11.07 -30.95 -12.25
CA LYS A 370 9.72 -30.42 -11.98
C LYS A 370 9.46 -29.07 -12.66
N SER A 371 10.47 -28.20 -12.69
CA SER A 371 10.42 -26.95 -13.45
C SER A 371 10.52 -27.15 -14.98
N GLY A 372 10.35 -28.38 -15.49
CA GLY A 372 10.43 -28.68 -16.93
C GLY A 372 11.77 -28.33 -17.56
N SER A 373 12.86 -28.44 -16.79
CA SER A 373 14.22 -28.05 -17.18
C SER A 373 14.36 -26.55 -17.53
N ARG A 374 13.51 -25.68 -16.97
CA ARG A 374 13.59 -24.22 -17.15
C ARG A 374 14.49 -23.61 -16.09
N TYR A 375 15.67 -23.17 -16.50
CA TYR A 375 16.56 -22.38 -15.66
C TYR A 375 17.22 -21.25 -16.43
N HIS A 376 17.65 -20.22 -15.71
CA HIS A 376 18.37 -19.05 -16.22
C HIS A 376 19.49 -18.67 -15.26
N VAL A 377 20.57 -18.07 -15.75
CA VAL A 377 21.73 -17.69 -14.93
C VAL A 377 21.90 -16.20 -14.92
N LEU A 378 21.95 -15.64 -13.71
CA LEU A 378 21.98 -14.20 -13.49
C LEU A 378 23.21 -13.80 -12.67
N ASN A 379 23.98 -12.85 -13.22
CA ASN A 379 25.07 -12.22 -12.50
C ASN A 379 24.52 -11.02 -11.71
N ILE A 380 24.41 -11.18 -10.39
CA ILE A 380 23.80 -10.18 -9.51
C ILE A 380 24.68 -8.94 -9.24
N LYS A 381 25.97 -8.96 -9.64
CA LYS A 381 26.84 -7.77 -9.61
C LYS A 381 26.77 -6.96 -10.89
N ASP A 382 26.36 -7.60 -11.99
CA ASP A 382 26.36 -6.97 -13.30
C ASP A 382 25.02 -6.31 -13.62
N ARG A 383 24.91 -5.05 -13.19
CA ARG A 383 23.72 -4.20 -13.43
C ARG A 383 23.71 -3.54 -14.81
N ALA A 384 24.80 -3.62 -15.57
CA ALA A 384 24.97 -2.89 -16.84
C ALA A 384 24.52 -3.70 -18.06
N HIS A 385 24.57 -5.02 -17.96
CA HIS A 385 24.25 -5.91 -19.07
C HIS A 385 22.76 -6.28 -19.09
N GLY A 386 21.95 -5.43 -19.75
CA GLY A 386 20.51 -5.67 -19.96
C GLY A 386 20.15 -6.88 -20.81
N THR A 387 21.11 -7.53 -21.47
CA THR A 387 20.91 -8.72 -22.30
C THR A 387 20.48 -9.94 -21.48
N GLN A 388 21.12 -10.19 -20.31
CA GLN A 388 20.75 -11.31 -19.42
C GLN A 388 19.29 -11.17 -18.93
N VAL A 389 18.88 -9.95 -18.60
CA VAL A 389 17.52 -9.68 -18.14
C VAL A 389 16.54 -9.82 -19.29
N SER A 390 16.88 -9.33 -20.50
CA SER A 390 16.03 -9.56 -21.68
C SER A 390 15.84 -11.04 -21.95
N GLU A 391 16.90 -11.85 -21.94
CA GLU A 391 16.84 -13.30 -22.16
C GLU A 391 15.98 -14.01 -21.10
N LEU A 392 16.11 -13.63 -19.81
CA LEU A 392 15.25 -14.13 -18.75
C LEU A 392 13.76 -13.83 -19.02
N LEU A 393 13.45 -12.59 -19.41
CA LEU A 393 12.07 -12.17 -19.68
C LEU A 393 11.50 -12.86 -20.92
N ASP A 394 12.31 -13.03 -21.97
CA ASP A 394 11.92 -13.75 -23.19
C ASP A 394 11.62 -15.23 -22.86
N GLN A 395 12.43 -15.87 -22.01
CA GLN A 395 12.19 -17.23 -21.52
C GLN A 395 10.91 -17.34 -20.68
N VAL A 396 10.63 -16.34 -19.85
CA VAL A 396 9.37 -16.28 -19.08
C VAL A 396 8.16 -16.13 -20.00
N GLU A 397 8.25 -15.28 -21.02
CA GLU A 397 7.17 -15.09 -21.99
C GLU A 397 6.92 -16.36 -22.83
N GLU A 398 7.96 -17.07 -23.24
CA GLU A 398 7.84 -18.36 -23.92
C GLU A 398 7.10 -19.39 -23.03
N MET A 399 7.46 -19.45 -21.74
CA MET A 399 6.78 -20.29 -20.75
C MET A 399 5.30 -19.91 -20.63
N VAL A 400 4.99 -18.62 -20.50
CA VAL A 400 3.60 -18.11 -20.38
C VAL A 400 2.80 -18.38 -21.64
N ALA A 401 3.39 -18.23 -22.83
CA ALA A 401 2.75 -18.56 -24.11
C ALA A 401 2.41 -20.05 -24.21
N GLY A 402 3.30 -20.93 -23.73
CA GLY A 402 3.05 -22.37 -23.60
C GLY A 402 1.88 -22.71 -22.67
N ASN A 403 1.65 -21.89 -21.63
CA ASN A 403 0.58 -22.05 -20.64
C ASN A 403 -0.72 -21.32 -21.04
N ARG A 404 -1.03 -21.26 -22.35
CA ARG A 404 -2.22 -20.58 -22.93
C ARG A 404 -2.28 -19.08 -22.63
N GLU A 405 -1.13 -18.43 -22.54
CA GLU A 405 -0.99 -17.00 -22.23
C GLU A 405 -1.64 -16.61 -20.88
N SER A 406 -1.76 -17.56 -19.95
CA SER A 406 -2.38 -17.34 -18.64
C SER A 406 -1.34 -17.22 -17.53
N PHE A 407 -1.59 -16.29 -16.62
CA PHE A 407 -0.91 -16.26 -15.31
C PHE A 407 -1.38 -17.42 -14.42
N TYR A 408 -0.56 -17.76 -13.42
CA TYR A 408 -0.89 -18.77 -12.42
C TYR A 408 -2.12 -18.31 -11.61
N SER A 409 -3.12 -19.19 -11.49
CA SER A 409 -4.33 -18.93 -10.71
C SER A 409 -4.63 -20.12 -9.80
N SER A 410 -5.02 -19.81 -8.57
CA SER A 410 -5.50 -20.76 -7.56
C SER A 410 -6.72 -20.20 -6.85
N GLN A 411 -7.40 -21.02 -6.04
CA GLN A 411 -8.53 -20.56 -5.25
C GLN A 411 -8.18 -19.35 -4.37
N THR A 412 -6.98 -19.32 -3.78
CA THR A 412 -6.53 -18.18 -2.95
C THR A 412 -6.33 -16.90 -3.76
N TYR A 413 -5.90 -17.00 -5.02
CA TYR A 413 -5.83 -15.84 -5.92
C TYR A 413 -7.21 -15.35 -6.37
N GLN A 414 -8.16 -16.25 -6.61
CA GLN A 414 -9.54 -15.89 -6.96
C GLN A 414 -10.23 -15.16 -5.81
N GLU A 415 -10.12 -15.66 -4.58
CA GLU A 415 -10.66 -15.01 -3.39
C GLU A 415 -10.05 -13.62 -3.15
N ALA A 416 -8.74 -13.46 -3.39
CA ALA A 416 -8.08 -12.16 -3.31
C ALA A 416 -8.57 -11.20 -4.39
N GLU A 417 -8.81 -11.67 -5.62
CA GLU A 417 -9.34 -10.87 -6.71
C GLU A 417 -10.77 -10.39 -6.42
N ASP A 418 -11.63 -11.27 -5.92
CA ASP A 418 -13.01 -10.94 -5.55
C ASP A 418 -13.07 -9.87 -4.45
N GLN A 419 -12.22 -9.98 -3.43
CA GLN A 419 -12.11 -8.97 -2.37
C GLN A 419 -11.62 -7.61 -2.90
N VAL A 420 -10.63 -7.61 -3.81
CA VAL A 420 -10.17 -6.38 -4.46
C VAL A 420 -11.30 -5.75 -5.27
N ARG A 421 -12.03 -6.56 -6.05
CA ARG A 421 -13.16 -6.11 -6.86
C ARG A 421 -14.30 -5.53 -6.02
N GLU A 422 -14.59 -6.12 -4.86
CA GLU A 422 -15.59 -5.62 -3.92
C GLU A 422 -15.19 -4.26 -3.33
N ILE A 423 -13.94 -4.12 -2.89
CA ILE A 423 -13.42 -2.87 -2.34
C ILE A 423 -13.41 -1.77 -3.41
N GLU A 424 -12.98 -2.08 -4.63
CA GLU A 424 -13.03 -1.17 -5.77
C GLU A 424 -14.47 -0.72 -6.05
N GLY A 425 -15.42 -1.66 -6.06
CA GLY A 425 -16.84 -1.36 -6.22
C GLY A 425 -17.39 -0.45 -5.11
N ASN A 426 -16.99 -0.66 -3.86
CA ASN A 426 -17.38 0.19 -2.74
C ASN A 426 -16.84 1.62 -2.87
N ILE A 427 -15.56 1.76 -3.20
CA ILE A 427 -14.91 3.07 -3.39
C ILE A 427 -15.54 3.83 -4.55
N GLN A 428 -15.84 3.14 -5.67
CA GLN A 428 -16.50 3.75 -6.81
C GLN A 428 -17.91 4.24 -6.44
N ARG A 429 -18.69 3.43 -5.73
CA ARG A 429 -20.03 3.81 -5.26
C ARG A 429 -20.00 5.02 -4.33
N GLU A 430 -19.15 5.01 -3.31
CA GLU A 430 -19.05 6.11 -2.35
C GLU A 430 -18.65 7.43 -3.04
N ARG A 431 -17.76 7.36 -4.05
CA ARG A 431 -17.34 8.54 -4.81
C ARG A 431 -18.43 9.08 -5.73
N VAL A 432 -19.17 8.21 -6.41
CA VAL A 432 -20.34 8.62 -7.22
C VAL A 432 -21.38 9.27 -6.32
N GLU A 433 -21.67 8.67 -5.16
CA GLU A 433 -22.61 9.25 -4.20
C GLU A 433 -22.13 10.59 -3.65
N ARG A 434 -20.84 10.75 -3.35
CA ARG A 434 -20.30 12.02 -2.85
C ARG A 434 -20.46 13.14 -3.88
N LYS A 435 -20.12 12.87 -5.15
CA LYS A 435 -20.32 13.83 -6.25
C LYS A 435 -21.78 14.18 -6.45
N GLN A 436 -22.68 13.19 -6.42
CA GLN A 436 -24.12 13.43 -6.52
C GLN A 436 -24.68 14.27 -5.36
N ARG A 437 -24.11 14.15 -4.15
CA ARG A 437 -24.46 15.01 -3.01
C ARG A 437 -23.97 16.43 -3.24
N GLU A 438 -22.72 16.61 -3.66
CA GLU A 438 -22.15 17.94 -3.96
C GLU A 438 -22.96 18.67 -5.05
N GLU A 439 -23.34 17.97 -6.11
CA GLU A 439 -24.20 18.49 -7.19
C GLU A 439 -25.60 18.89 -6.68
N ARG A 440 -26.23 18.02 -5.88
CA ARG A 440 -27.53 18.29 -5.27
C ARG A 440 -27.47 19.52 -4.36
N ASP A 441 -26.49 19.58 -3.47
CA ASP A 441 -26.33 20.68 -2.52
C ASP A 441 -26.12 22.02 -3.24
N LEU A 442 -25.35 22.03 -4.33
CA LEU A 442 -25.14 23.22 -5.14
C LEU A 442 -26.44 23.65 -5.84
N ARG A 443 -27.17 22.71 -6.44
CA ARG A 443 -28.47 22.96 -7.08
C ARG A 443 -29.49 23.54 -6.09
N GLU A 444 -29.57 22.98 -4.88
CA GLU A 444 -30.45 23.47 -3.83
C GLU A 444 -30.08 24.89 -3.37
N ARG A 445 -28.78 25.20 -3.24
CA ARG A 445 -28.34 26.57 -2.91
C ARG A 445 -28.73 27.58 -3.98
N LEU A 446 -28.44 27.28 -5.24
CA LEU A 446 -28.77 28.16 -6.36
C LEU A 446 -30.30 28.38 -6.45
N GLN A 447 -31.09 27.32 -6.26
CA GLN A 447 -32.55 27.41 -6.24
C GLN A 447 -33.07 28.28 -5.09
N LYS A 448 -32.45 28.17 -3.91
CA LYS A 448 -32.81 28.96 -2.73
C LYS A 448 -32.48 30.44 -2.90
N GLU A 449 -31.29 30.78 -3.41
CA GLU A 449 -30.90 32.16 -3.71
C GLU A 449 -31.83 32.82 -4.74
N PHE A 450 -32.28 32.04 -5.72
CA PHE A 450 -33.28 32.47 -6.69
C PHE A 450 -34.64 32.76 -6.01
N GLN A 451 -35.14 31.84 -5.16
CA GLN A 451 -36.37 32.07 -4.39
C GLN A 451 -36.29 33.30 -3.48
N ASP A 452 -35.19 33.47 -2.75
CA ASP A 452 -35.01 34.61 -1.84
C ASP A 452 -35.02 35.95 -2.61
N SER A 453 -34.51 35.97 -3.84
CA SER A 453 -34.52 37.14 -4.72
C SER A 453 -35.92 37.46 -5.23
N LEU A 454 -36.71 36.45 -5.58
CA LEU A 454 -38.12 36.63 -5.98
C LEU A 454 -38.96 37.22 -4.85
N ILE A 455 -38.79 36.72 -3.62
CA ILE A 455 -39.54 37.21 -2.45
C ILE A 455 -39.24 38.71 -2.19
N LYS A 456 -37.98 39.13 -2.34
CA LYS A 456 -37.60 40.56 -2.18
C LYS A 456 -38.27 41.43 -3.22
N ILE A 457 -38.29 40.99 -4.47
CA ILE A 457 -38.92 41.71 -5.58
C ILE A 457 -40.43 41.85 -5.34
N GLU A 458 -41.10 40.76 -4.96
CA GLU A 458 -42.53 40.76 -4.69
C GLU A 458 -42.90 41.68 -3.50
N GLY A 459 -42.07 41.72 -2.46
CA GLY A 459 -42.23 42.64 -1.34
C GLY A 459 -42.23 44.12 -1.74
N VAL A 460 -41.31 44.53 -2.64
CA VAL A 460 -41.24 45.92 -3.14
C VAL A 460 -42.49 46.27 -3.95
N ILE A 461 -42.99 45.34 -4.77
CA ILE A 461 -44.22 45.53 -5.54
C ILE A 461 -45.43 45.72 -4.61
N GLN A 462 -45.56 44.89 -3.58
CA GLN A 462 -46.66 44.98 -2.62
C GLN A 462 -46.71 46.32 -1.86
N GLU A 463 -45.54 46.88 -1.52
CA GLU A 463 -45.42 48.20 -0.88
C GLU A 463 -45.97 49.30 -1.80
N HIS A 464 -45.53 49.34 -3.06
CA HIS A 464 -45.95 50.36 -4.03
C HIS A 464 -47.43 50.22 -4.41
N GLU A 465 -47.97 48.99 -4.44
CA GLU A 465 -49.41 48.77 -4.60
C GLU A 465 -50.21 49.28 -3.40
N GLY A 466 -49.64 49.20 -2.19
CA GLY A 466 -50.20 49.81 -0.98
C GLY A 466 -50.38 51.32 -1.14
N ASP A 467 -49.32 52.00 -1.59
CA ASP A 467 -49.35 53.45 -1.81
C ASP A 467 -50.39 53.85 -2.86
N ILE A 468 -50.47 53.13 -4.00
CA ILE A 468 -51.47 53.38 -5.03
C ILE A 468 -52.90 53.20 -4.48
N ARG A 469 -53.14 52.18 -3.66
CA ARG A 469 -54.46 51.96 -3.02
C ARG A 469 -54.84 53.16 -2.14
N THR A 470 -53.93 53.67 -1.32
CA THR A 470 -54.21 54.84 -0.46
C THR A 470 -54.50 56.11 -1.27
N LEU A 471 -53.77 56.33 -2.37
CA LEU A 471 -54.02 57.45 -3.29
C LEU A 471 -55.37 57.31 -4.01
N SER A 472 -55.74 56.09 -4.40
CA SER A 472 -57.03 55.80 -5.04
C SER A 472 -58.21 56.06 -4.10
N GLU A 473 -58.10 55.67 -2.82
CA GLU A 473 -59.12 55.95 -1.80
C GLU A 473 -59.28 57.45 -1.56
N ARG A 474 -58.17 58.18 -1.46
CA ARG A 474 -58.17 59.64 -1.26
C ARG A 474 -58.73 60.39 -2.47
N THR A 475 -58.43 59.92 -3.69
CA THR A 475 -59.01 60.46 -4.92
C THR A 475 -60.53 60.27 -4.94
N SER A 476 -61.01 59.07 -4.61
CA SER A 476 -62.45 58.74 -4.55
C SER A 476 -63.20 59.57 -3.49
N GLU A 477 -62.58 59.82 -2.33
CA GLU A 477 -63.17 60.65 -1.28
C GLU A 477 -63.25 62.13 -1.70
N LEU A 478 -62.22 62.67 -2.37
CA LEU A 478 -62.26 64.01 -2.94
C LEU A 478 -63.32 64.16 -4.05
N GLU A 479 -63.50 63.15 -4.91
CA GLU A 479 -64.58 63.12 -5.91
C GLU A 479 -65.97 63.21 -5.26
N ARG A 480 -66.17 62.47 -4.16
CA ARG A 480 -67.41 62.49 -3.38
C ARG A 480 -67.66 63.88 -2.78
N GLN A 481 -66.64 64.48 -2.18
CA GLN A 481 -66.72 65.83 -1.59
C GLN A 481 -67.02 66.90 -2.66
N VAL A 482 -66.38 66.85 -3.83
CA VAL A 482 -66.67 67.75 -4.97
C VAL A 482 -68.13 67.62 -5.44
N LYS A 483 -68.69 66.41 -5.42
CA LYS A 483 -70.06 66.13 -5.87
C LYS A 483 -71.13 66.62 -4.90
N GLU A 484 -70.84 66.60 -3.60
CA GLU A 484 -71.76 67.01 -2.53
C GLU A 484 -71.68 68.51 -2.19
N GLU A 485 -70.57 69.17 -2.49
CA GLU A 485 -70.34 70.58 -2.15
C GLU A 485 -71.23 71.54 -2.96
N ARG A 486 -71.92 72.45 -2.25
CA ARG A 486 -72.89 73.38 -2.85
C ARG A 486 -72.33 74.78 -3.09
N ASP A 487 -71.24 75.13 -2.40
CA ASP A 487 -70.55 76.40 -2.55
C ASP A 487 -69.62 76.35 -3.78
N GLU A 488 -69.88 77.20 -4.79
CA GLU A 488 -69.12 77.19 -6.05
C GLU A 488 -67.63 77.49 -5.88
N GLU A 489 -67.26 78.31 -4.89
CA GLU A 489 -65.87 78.69 -4.67
C GLU A 489 -65.09 77.57 -3.97
N LYS A 490 -65.71 76.91 -2.99
CA LYS A 490 -65.16 75.70 -2.35
C LYS A 490 -65.11 74.51 -3.30
N LYS A 491 -66.15 74.32 -4.11
CA LYS A 491 -66.18 73.29 -5.15
C LYS A 491 -65.02 73.47 -6.15
N ARG A 492 -64.76 74.70 -6.61
CA ARG A 492 -63.59 75.01 -7.45
C ARG A 492 -62.25 74.77 -6.76
N GLN A 493 -62.18 74.90 -5.43
CA GLN A 493 -60.97 74.56 -4.66
C GLN A 493 -60.78 73.04 -4.56
N LEU A 494 -61.83 72.28 -4.23
CA LEU A 494 -61.81 70.82 -4.17
C LEU A 494 -61.56 70.19 -5.55
N GLU A 495 -62.11 70.74 -6.64
CA GLU A 495 -61.83 70.29 -8.01
C GLU A 495 -60.34 70.48 -8.39
N ARG A 496 -59.71 71.55 -7.92
CA ARG A 496 -58.27 71.77 -8.10
C ARG A 496 -57.43 70.81 -7.27
N GLU A 497 -57.90 70.40 -6.10
CA GLU A 497 -57.21 69.44 -5.24
C GLU A 497 -57.37 68.01 -5.75
N LEU A 498 -58.59 67.63 -6.14
CA LEU A 498 -58.91 66.38 -6.81
C LEU A 498 -58.09 66.20 -8.09
N LYS A 499 -57.98 67.24 -8.91
CA LYS A 499 -57.15 67.18 -10.13
C LYS A 499 -55.68 66.92 -9.81
N ARG A 500 -55.13 67.53 -8.76
CA ARG A 500 -53.74 67.30 -8.34
C ARG A 500 -53.52 65.89 -7.81
N GLU A 501 -54.45 65.35 -7.03
CA GLU A 501 -54.37 63.96 -6.54
C GLU A 501 -54.59 62.94 -7.65
N SER A 502 -55.50 63.21 -8.60
CA SER A 502 -55.70 62.39 -9.80
C SER A 502 -54.44 62.37 -10.69
N ASP A 503 -53.84 63.53 -10.95
CA ASP A 503 -52.61 63.63 -11.74
C ASP A 503 -51.44 62.89 -11.05
N ARG A 504 -51.33 63.00 -9.72
CA ARG A 504 -50.33 62.26 -8.91
C ARG A 504 -50.55 60.75 -8.94
N ARG A 505 -51.81 60.30 -8.83
CA ARG A 505 -52.18 58.90 -8.92
C ARG A 505 -51.84 58.31 -10.29
N GLU A 506 -52.22 58.99 -11.37
CA GLU A 506 -51.89 58.56 -12.74
C GLU A 506 -50.37 58.52 -12.97
N GLU A 507 -49.62 59.48 -12.43
CA GLU A 507 -48.16 59.48 -12.50
C GLU A 507 -47.55 58.30 -11.73
N MET A 508 -48.08 57.98 -10.55
CA MET A 508 -47.66 56.83 -9.73
C MET A 508 -48.01 55.49 -10.40
N GLU A 509 -49.20 55.36 -10.99
CA GLU A 509 -49.64 54.18 -11.74
C GLU A 509 -48.76 53.94 -12.99
N ARG A 510 -48.45 54.99 -13.76
CA ARG A 510 -47.52 54.89 -14.91
C ARG A 510 -46.11 54.49 -14.47
N LYS A 511 -45.61 55.04 -13.35
CA LYS A 511 -44.30 54.65 -12.80
C LYS A 511 -44.29 53.20 -12.34
N MET A 512 -45.38 52.73 -11.73
CA MET A 512 -45.53 51.34 -11.31
C MET A 512 -45.66 50.37 -12.49
N GLU A 513 -46.32 50.76 -13.57
CA GLU A 513 -46.38 49.97 -14.81
C GLU A 513 -45.00 49.79 -15.42
N ILE A 514 -44.23 50.89 -15.58
CA ILE A 514 -42.84 50.85 -16.06
C ILE A 514 -41.95 50.03 -15.11
N PHE A 515 -42.13 50.18 -13.79
CA PHE A 515 -41.38 49.43 -12.80
C PHE A 515 -41.71 47.94 -12.83
N ARG A 516 -42.99 47.58 -12.99
CA ARG A 516 -43.45 46.19 -13.09
C ARG A 516 -42.92 45.53 -14.37
N ASP A 517 -42.97 46.21 -15.51
CA ASP A 517 -42.38 45.72 -16.76
C ASP A 517 -40.86 45.56 -16.66
N LYS A 518 -40.18 46.51 -16.02
CA LYS A 518 -38.73 46.43 -15.79
C LYS A 518 -38.38 45.24 -14.88
N THR A 519 -39.13 45.05 -13.82
CA THR A 519 -38.95 43.97 -12.84
C THR A 519 -39.30 42.60 -13.42
N GLU A 520 -40.33 42.52 -14.27
CA GLU A 520 -40.72 41.32 -15.02
C GLU A 520 -39.62 40.92 -16.02
N ASN A 521 -39.02 41.90 -16.70
CA ASN A 521 -37.87 41.66 -17.58
C ASN A 521 -36.63 41.22 -16.78
N GLU A 522 -36.31 41.88 -15.66
CA GLU A 522 -35.20 41.47 -14.78
C GLU A 522 -35.43 40.05 -14.21
N ARG A 523 -36.67 39.70 -13.87
CA ARG A 523 -37.07 38.34 -13.46
C ARG A 523 -36.86 37.33 -14.59
N ARG A 524 -37.30 37.63 -15.81
CA ARG A 524 -37.12 36.74 -16.97
C ARG A 524 -35.65 36.55 -17.32
N GLU A 525 -34.86 37.62 -17.31
CA GLU A 525 -33.41 37.53 -17.53
C GLU A 525 -32.73 36.69 -16.44
N MET A 526 -33.14 36.84 -15.19
CA MET A 526 -32.59 36.06 -14.07
C MET A 526 -32.97 34.57 -14.18
N GLU A 527 -34.22 34.26 -14.55
CA GLU A 527 -34.69 32.89 -14.81
C GLU A 527 -33.96 32.24 -15.99
N GLU A 528 -33.69 33.02 -17.04
CA GLU A 528 -32.98 32.56 -18.22
C GLU A 528 -31.49 32.34 -17.93
N ARG A 529 -30.83 33.23 -17.18
CA ARG A 529 -29.45 33.05 -16.70
C ARG A 529 -29.33 31.83 -15.79
N HIS A 530 -30.23 31.65 -14.83
CA HIS A 530 -30.24 30.50 -13.95
C HIS A 530 -30.48 29.19 -14.71
N ARG A 531 -31.38 29.22 -15.71
CA ARG A 531 -31.60 28.07 -16.61
C ARG A 531 -30.36 27.75 -17.44
N GLN A 532 -29.70 28.77 -18.00
CA GLN A 532 -28.46 28.62 -18.76
C GLN A 532 -27.30 28.14 -17.90
N GLU A 533 -27.18 28.59 -16.65
CA GLU A 533 -26.17 28.11 -15.70
C GLU A 533 -26.38 26.65 -15.33
N ILE A 534 -27.63 26.22 -15.10
CA ILE A 534 -27.97 24.80 -14.88
C ILE A 534 -27.65 23.98 -16.13
N GLU A 535 -28.01 24.45 -17.31
CA GLU A 535 -27.78 23.73 -18.58
C GLU A 535 -26.29 23.71 -18.97
N MET A 536 -25.54 24.78 -18.68
CA MET A 536 -24.08 24.79 -18.82
C MET A 536 -23.40 23.88 -17.80
N MET A 537 -23.86 23.83 -16.56
CA MET A 537 -23.37 22.86 -15.55
C MET A 537 -23.59 21.43 -16.04
N GLU A 538 -24.80 21.07 -16.47
CA GLU A 538 -25.12 19.73 -16.97
C GLU A 538 -24.26 19.34 -18.20
N ASN A 539 -23.97 20.29 -19.10
CA ASN A 539 -23.15 20.06 -20.29
C ASN A 539 -21.63 20.04 -20.02
N TYR A 540 -21.10 20.98 -19.22
CA TYR A 540 -19.69 20.98 -18.80
C TYR A 540 -19.38 19.77 -17.91
N GLU A 541 -20.33 19.28 -17.13
CA GLU A 541 -20.18 18.07 -16.31
C GLU A 541 -20.18 16.79 -17.14
N GLY A 542 -20.86 16.74 -18.29
CA GLY A 542 -20.77 15.62 -19.22
C GLY A 542 -19.35 15.41 -19.75
N GLU A 543 -18.69 16.51 -20.15
CA GLU A 543 -17.32 16.48 -20.69
C GLU A 543 -16.27 16.41 -19.56
N ALA A 544 -16.46 17.16 -18.47
CA ALA A 544 -15.57 17.13 -17.31
C ALA A 544 -15.69 15.82 -16.51
N ARG A 545 -16.82 15.10 -16.51
CA ARG A 545 -16.90 13.74 -15.93
C ARG A 545 -15.97 12.79 -16.64
N VAL A 546 -16.02 12.76 -17.97
CA VAL A 546 -15.22 11.82 -18.77
C VAL A 546 -13.73 12.15 -18.63
N GLU A 547 -13.37 13.43 -18.65
CA GLU A 547 -11.98 13.88 -18.50
C GLU A 547 -11.48 13.75 -17.05
N ALA A 548 -12.32 14.04 -16.06
CA ALA A 548 -11.99 13.87 -14.65
C ALA A 548 -11.99 12.40 -14.23
N GLU A 549 -12.80 11.50 -14.81
CA GLU A 549 -12.68 10.05 -14.61
C GLU A 549 -11.37 9.52 -15.18
N ARG A 550 -10.99 9.99 -16.38
CA ARG A 550 -9.71 9.66 -17.01
C ARG A 550 -8.51 10.16 -16.22
N ASN A 551 -8.61 11.36 -15.63
CA ASN A 551 -7.55 11.94 -14.80
C ASN A 551 -7.59 11.42 -13.35
N LEU A 552 -8.76 11.06 -12.80
CA LEU A 552 -8.88 10.37 -11.51
C LEU A 552 -8.23 9.00 -11.58
N MET A 553 -8.41 8.23 -12.66
CA MET A 553 -7.78 6.91 -12.79
C MET A 553 -6.24 6.99 -12.65
N LYS A 554 -5.64 8.12 -13.06
CA LYS A 554 -4.20 8.40 -12.91
C LYS A 554 -3.76 8.79 -11.50
N ILE A 555 -4.65 9.41 -10.70
CA ILE A 555 -4.36 9.90 -9.33
C ILE A 555 -4.73 8.85 -8.27
N VAL A 556 -5.74 8.03 -8.56
CA VAL A 556 -6.34 7.08 -7.62
C VAL A 556 -5.53 5.80 -7.51
N LEU A 557 -4.90 5.35 -8.61
CA LEU A 557 -4.02 4.19 -8.62
C LEU A 557 -2.85 4.34 -7.61
N PRO A 558 -2.11 5.48 -7.60
CA PRO A 558 -1.02 5.68 -6.65
C PRO A 558 -1.47 5.81 -5.18
N GLU A 559 -2.63 6.44 -4.91
CA GLU A 559 -3.14 6.55 -3.53
C GLU A 559 -3.68 5.22 -2.99
N LEU A 560 -4.37 4.42 -3.81
CA LEU A 560 -4.77 3.06 -3.45
C LEU A 560 -3.54 2.20 -3.15
N GLN A 561 -2.53 2.25 -4.02
CA GLN A 561 -1.26 1.55 -3.79
C GLN A 561 -0.56 2.00 -2.50
N ARG A 562 -0.57 3.30 -2.19
CA ARG A 562 0.01 3.85 -0.95
C ARG A 562 -0.75 3.41 0.30
N ASN A 563 -2.09 3.44 0.26
CA ASN A 563 -2.94 3.04 1.39
C ASN A 563 -2.88 1.53 1.64
N ILE A 564 -2.83 0.73 0.57
CA ILE A 564 -2.57 -0.72 0.64
C ILE A 564 -1.20 -0.94 1.28
N MET A 565 -0.15 -0.25 0.84
CA MET A 565 1.19 -0.36 1.41
C MET A 565 1.25 0.06 2.89
N ILE A 566 0.56 1.13 3.30
CA ILE A 566 0.50 1.59 4.70
C ILE A 566 -0.26 0.56 5.58
N SER A 567 -1.40 0.07 5.08
CA SER A 567 -2.21 -0.96 5.75
C SER A 567 -1.42 -2.27 5.93
N GLN A 568 -0.76 -2.72 4.85
CA GLN A 568 0.13 -3.86 4.88
C GLN A 568 1.25 -3.63 5.90
N THR A 569 1.94 -2.48 5.88
CA THR A 569 3.02 -2.13 6.84
C THR A 569 2.55 -2.12 8.30
N LYS A 570 1.33 -1.65 8.59
CA LYS A 570 0.77 -1.70 9.94
C LYS A 570 0.49 -3.13 10.38
N MET A 571 -0.17 -3.92 9.54
CA MET A 571 -0.38 -5.35 9.80
C MET A 571 0.98 -6.07 9.97
N GLN A 572 2.01 -5.62 9.24
CA GLN A 572 3.37 -6.13 9.35
C GLN A 572 3.95 -5.98 10.76
N ARG A 573 3.89 -4.76 11.28
CA ARG A 573 4.42 -4.42 12.60
C ARG A 573 3.64 -5.08 13.72
N GLU A 574 2.31 -5.10 13.62
CA GLU A 574 1.43 -5.71 14.63
C GLU A 574 1.76 -7.19 14.80
N PHE A 575 1.97 -7.87 13.69
CA PHE A 575 2.27 -9.28 13.68
C PHE A 575 3.70 -9.61 14.12
N SER A 576 4.71 -8.85 13.67
CA SER A 576 6.08 -8.99 14.18
C SER A 576 6.13 -8.83 15.70
N ARG A 577 5.34 -7.90 16.26
CA ARG A 577 5.21 -7.72 17.71
C ARG A 577 4.62 -8.96 18.40
N GLN A 578 3.59 -9.58 17.83
CA GLN A 578 3.00 -10.81 18.38
C GLN A 578 3.98 -11.99 18.33
N MET A 579 4.78 -12.08 17.28
CA MET A 579 5.77 -13.14 17.12
C MET A 579 6.96 -13.01 18.04
N GLU A 580 7.46 -11.80 18.26
CA GLU A 580 8.48 -11.53 19.28
C GLU A 580 7.97 -11.94 20.68
N GLU A 581 6.71 -11.64 21.00
CA GLU A 581 6.07 -12.04 22.25
C GLU A 581 5.98 -13.58 22.39
N LYS A 582 5.58 -14.29 21.33
CA LYS A 582 5.51 -15.77 21.31
C LYS A 582 6.88 -16.42 21.40
N ASN A 583 7.88 -15.89 20.69
CA ASN A 583 9.26 -16.37 20.78
C ASN A 583 9.84 -16.16 22.18
N ARG A 584 9.49 -15.04 22.84
CA ARG A 584 9.86 -14.81 24.25
C ARG A 584 9.23 -15.85 25.18
N GLN A 585 7.96 -16.17 24.99
CA GLN A 585 7.26 -17.22 25.75
C GLN A 585 7.87 -18.61 25.50
N MET A 586 8.23 -18.92 24.25
CA MET A 586 8.83 -20.21 23.88
C MET A 586 10.22 -20.37 24.51
N LYS A 587 11.05 -19.32 24.49
CA LYS A 587 12.36 -19.32 25.16
C LYS A 587 12.23 -19.59 26.66
N GLU A 588 11.24 -18.99 27.32
CA GLU A 588 11.00 -19.24 28.73
C GLU A 588 10.54 -20.67 29.01
N LYS A 589 9.66 -21.24 28.17
CA LYS A 589 9.28 -22.66 28.27
C LYS A 589 10.46 -23.60 28.04
N ASN A 590 11.32 -23.32 27.05
CA ASN A 590 12.51 -24.14 26.80
C ASN A 590 13.48 -24.08 27.97
N ARG A 591 13.67 -22.91 28.59
CA ARG A 591 14.46 -22.77 29.81
C ARG A 591 13.90 -23.62 30.95
N GLN A 592 12.58 -23.66 31.11
CA GLN A 592 11.92 -24.53 32.10
C GLN A 592 12.08 -26.02 31.80
N ILE A 593 12.06 -26.41 30.52
CA ILE A 593 12.29 -27.79 30.08
C ILE A 593 13.73 -28.21 30.37
N GLU A 594 14.72 -27.35 30.03
CA GLU A 594 16.13 -27.60 30.32
C GLU A 594 16.39 -27.76 31.82
N GLU A 595 15.78 -26.89 32.64
CA GLU A 595 15.85 -26.97 34.11
C GLU A 595 15.28 -28.32 34.62
N LYS A 596 14.12 -28.75 34.11
CA LYS A 596 13.52 -30.04 34.46
C LYS A 596 14.37 -31.24 34.00
N ASN A 597 14.93 -31.19 32.80
CA ASN A 597 15.80 -32.24 32.28
C ASN A 597 17.08 -32.36 33.11
N ARG A 598 17.64 -31.22 33.57
CA ARG A 598 18.78 -31.21 34.48
C ARG A 598 18.44 -31.89 35.82
N GLN A 599 17.30 -31.55 36.41
CA GLN A 599 16.82 -32.19 37.64
C GLN A 599 16.55 -33.69 37.47
N MET A 600 16.03 -34.10 36.32
CA MET A 600 15.79 -35.50 35.99
C MET A 600 17.11 -36.28 35.90
N ASN A 601 18.08 -35.75 35.15
CA ASN A 601 19.42 -36.36 35.04
C ASN A 601 20.14 -36.46 36.39
N GLU A 602 19.98 -35.48 37.28
CA GLU A 602 20.54 -35.55 38.64
C GLU A 602 19.88 -36.67 39.47
N LYS A 603 18.57 -36.87 39.34
CA LYS A 603 17.85 -37.98 39.98
C LYS A 603 18.27 -39.33 39.44
N ASP A 604 18.47 -39.46 38.13
CA ASP A 604 18.91 -40.70 37.50
C ASP A 604 20.32 -41.08 37.96
N LYS A 605 21.25 -40.12 38.02
CA LYS A 605 22.60 -40.33 38.59
C LYS A 605 22.53 -40.80 40.04
N HIS A 606 21.71 -40.15 40.87
CA HIS A 606 21.51 -40.57 42.26
C HIS A 606 20.93 -41.99 42.34
N MET A 607 20.01 -42.34 41.45
CA MET A 607 19.41 -43.68 41.39
C MET A 607 20.44 -44.74 41.00
N GLU A 608 21.28 -44.47 40.00
CA GLU A 608 22.39 -45.33 39.59
C GLU A 608 23.43 -45.54 40.70
N GLU A 609 23.78 -44.49 41.44
CA GLU A 609 24.66 -44.60 42.61
C GLU A 609 24.05 -45.49 43.69
N LYS A 610 22.75 -45.32 43.97
CA LYS A 610 22.04 -46.14 44.94
C LYS A 610 21.99 -47.61 44.51
N ASN A 611 21.80 -47.89 43.23
CA ASN A 611 21.82 -49.25 42.69
C ASN A 611 23.22 -49.87 42.79
N ARG A 612 24.29 -49.14 42.43
CA ARG A 612 25.67 -49.62 42.61
C ARG A 612 25.99 -49.98 44.05
N HIS A 613 25.58 -49.14 44.99
CA HIS A 613 25.76 -49.43 46.42
C HIS A 613 24.93 -50.65 46.87
N MET A 614 23.75 -50.86 46.29
CA MET A 614 22.94 -52.05 46.56
C MET A 614 23.63 -53.32 46.03
N GLU A 615 24.13 -53.30 44.80
CA GLU A 615 24.88 -54.41 44.18
C GLU A 615 26.18 -54.74 44.92
N GLU A 616 26.90 -53.73 45.45
CA GLU A 616 28.06 -53.96 46.33
C GLU A 616 27.67 -54.63 47.65
N LYS A 617 26.55 -54.21 48.25
CA LYS A 617 26.02 -54.87 49.46
C LYS A 617 25.65 -56.33 49.21
N ASP A 618 25.01 -56.61 48.09
CA ASP A 618 24.62 -57.97 47.72
C ASP A 618 25.85 -58.85 47.47
N ARG A 619 26.87 -58.34 46.77
CA ARG A 619 28.16 -59.04 46.61
C ARG A 619 28.84 -59.33 47.95
N HIS A 620 28.87 -58.36 48.86
CA HIS A 620 29.45 -58.56 50.18
C HIS A 620 28.64 -59.59 51.02
N MET A 621 27.32 -59.61 50.89
CA MET A 621 26.47 -60.62 51.51
C MET A 621 26.78 -62.03 50.95
N GLU A 622 26.88 -62.18 49.63
CA GLU A 622 27.24 -63.45 48.99
C GLU A 622 28.64 -63.95 49.42
N GLU A 623 29.62 -63.05 49.55
CA GLU A 623 30.94 -63.42 50.08
C GLU A 623 30.86 -63.90 51.52
N LYS A 624 30.08 -63.23 52.38
CA LYS A 624 29.87 -63.63 53.78
C LYS A 624 29.15 -64.95 53.90
N ASP A 625 28.14 -65.20 53.06
CA ASP A 625 27.45 -66.48 53.00
C ASP A 625 28.39 -67.59 52.51
N GLY A 626 29.22 -67.31 51.51
CA GLY A 626 30.27 -68.22 51.06
C GLY A 626 31.31 -68.55 52.13
N GLU A 627 31.77 -67.55 52.91
CA GLU A 627 32.63 -67.75 54.08
C GLU A 627 31.95 -68.60 55.16
N MET A 628 30.67 -68.33 55.44
CA MET A 628 29.89 -69.07 56.42
C MET A 628 29.72 -70.53 56.02
N GLU A 629 29.49 -70.80 54.74
CA GLU A 629 29.36 -72.16 54.20
C GLU A 629 30.69 -72.93 54.29
N ARG A 630 31.83 -72.28 54.00
CA ARG A 630 33.17 -72.87 54.20
C ARG A 630 33.42 -73.19 55.68
N LEU A 631 33.05 -72.29 56.58
CA LEU A 631 33.15 -72.53 58.04
C LEU A 631 32.28 -73.71 58.48
N ARG A 632 31.06 -73.84 57.96
CA ARG A 632 30.19 -75.00 58.22
C ARG A 632 30.80 -76.30 57.72
N GLN A 633 31.39 -76.30 56.53
CA GLN A 633 32.09 -77.45 55.96
C GLN A 633 33.27 -77.87 56.86
N ASN A 634 34.12 -76.92 57.25
CA ASN A 634 35.24 -77.17 58.16
C ASN A 634 34.77 -77.71 59.52
N LEU A 635 33.68 -77.16 60.08
CA LEU A 635 33.12 -77.62 61.34
C LEU A 635 32.58 -79.06 61.24
N LYS A 636 32.04 -79.42 60.08
CA LYS A 636 31.59 -80.78 59.78
C LYS A 636 32.77 -81.75 59.71
N GLU A 637 33.84 -81.38 59.02
CA GLU A 637 35.09 -82.16 58.96
C GLU A 637 35.72 -82.34 60.35
N VAL A 638 35.77 -81.29 61.17
CA VAL A 638 36.24 -81.38 62.56
C VAL A 638 35.34 -82.29 63.40
N ARG A 639 34.01 -82.23 63.22
CA ARG A 639 33.06 -83.09 63.93
C ARG A 639 33.19 -84.55 63.52
N GLU A 640 33.44 -84.81 62.23
CA GLU A 640 33.74 -86.15 61.70
C GLU A 640 35.07 -86.67 62.27
N ALA A 641 36.13 -85.86 62.27
CA ALA A 641 37.42 -86.20 62.88
C ALA A 641 37.28 -86.48 64.40
N HIS A 642 36.52 -85.65 65.12
CA HIS A 642 36.19 -85.88 66.52
C HIS A 642 35.43 -87.20 66.73
N SER A 643 34.43 -87.51 65.88
CA SER A 643 33.71 -88.79 65.94
C SER A 643 34.63 -90.00 65.72
N VAL A 644 35.57 -89.90 64.78
CA VAL A 644 36.58 -90.93 64.54
C VAL A 644 37.49 -91.13 65.75
N LEU A 645 37.97 -90.03 66.36
CA LEU A 645 38.77 -90.06 67.58
C LEU A 645 38.00 -90.64 68.77
N GLN A 646 36.72 -90.27 68.93
CA GLN A 646 35.86 -90.79 69.99
C GLN A 646 35.62 -92.29 69.83
N LYS A 647 35.37 -92.77 68.60
CA LYS A 647 35.31 -94.21 68.30
C LYS A 647 36.65 -94.92 68.56
N ARG A 648 37.79 -94.25 68.34
CA ARG A 648 39.13 -94.78 68.65
C ARG A 648 39.34 -94.90 70.16
N MET A 649 38.98 -93.88 70.93
CA MET A 649 39.01 -93.92 72.40
C MET A 649 38.05 -94.97 72.98
N GLU A 650 36.87 -95.16 72.40
CA GLU A 650 35.96 -96.24 72.81
C GLU A 650 36.54 -97.63 72.52
N ARG A 651 37.28 -97.81 71.41
CA ARG A 651 38.00 -99.07 71.11
C ARG A 651 39.15 -99.31 72.10
N GLU A 652 39.90 -98.28 72.44
CA GLU A 652 40.98 -98.35 73.44
C GLU A 652 40.44 -98.58 74.86
N GLY A 653 39.33 -97.94 75.23
CA GLY A 653 38.61 -98.17 76.48
C GLY A 653 37.93 -99.55 76.56
N LYS A 654 37.52 -100.12 75.43
CA LYS A 654 37.10 -101.53 75.33
C LYS A 654 38.29 -102.49 75.43
N GLY A 655 39.46 -102.11 74.92
CA GLY A 655 40.72 -102.84 75.11
C GLY A 655 41.15 -102.91 76.58
N GLN A 656 41.02 -101.82 77.34
CA GLN A 656 41.28 -101.82 78.78
C GLN A 656 40.26 -102.66 79.58
N ARG A 657 38.97 -102.65 79.20
CA ARG A 657 37.95 -103.52 79.83
C ARG A 657 38.13 -105.00 79.46
N ALA A 658 38.60 -105.31 78.25
CA ALA A 658 38.95 -106.67 77.84
C ALA A 658 40.19 -107.19 78.59
N LEU A 659 41.18 -106.34 78.87
CA LEU A 659 42.34 -106.67 79.72
C LEU A 659 41.94 -106.92 81.18
N ILE A 660 41.03 -106.13 81.75
CA ILE A 660 40.47 -106.37 83.10
C ILE A 660 39.63 -107.66 83.13
N GLY A 661 38.88 -107.95 82.07
CA GLY A 661 38.13 -109.21 81.90
C GLY A 661 39.02 -110.45 81.78
N LEU A 662 40.13 -110.36 81.03
CA LEU A 662 41.11 -111.44 80.91
C LEU A 662 41.84 -111.70 82.24
N LEU A 663 42.20 -110.65 82.99
CA LEU A 663 42.78 -110.78 84.33
C LEU A 663 41.80 -111.39 85.34
N GLY A 664 40.49 -111.10 85.20
CA GLY A 664 39.44 -111.74 86.00
C GLY A 664 39.21 -113.22 85.66
N TRP A 665 39.34 -113.60 84.39
CA TRP A 665 39.22 -114.99 83.93
C TRP A 665 40.43 -115.85 84.33
N VAL A 666 41.65 -115.32 84.23
CA VAL A 666 42.87 -115.99 84.72
C VAL A 666 42.78 -116.23 86.23
N ARG A 667 42.24 -115.29 87.01
CA ARG A 667 42.07 -115.46 88.47
C ARG A 667 40.99 -116.48 88.87
N ARG A 668 40.00 -116.75 88.02
CA ARG A 668 38.94 -117.77 88.28
C ARG A 668 39.31 -119.18 87.82
N ASN A 669 40.20 -119.34 86.83
CA ASN A 669 40.59 -120.64 86.30
C ASN A 669 41.90 -121.22 86.88
N SER A 670 42.60 -120.51 87.77
CA SER A 670 43.77 -121.05 88.49
C SER A 670 43.44 -121.89 89.74
N SER A 671 42.17 -121.97 90.16
CA SER A 671 41.78 -122.70 91.38
C SER A 671 41.42 -124.17 91.13
N SER A 672 41.45 -124.66 89.89
CA SER A 672 41.11 -126.06 89.54
C SER A 672 42.33 -126.97 89.33
N TRP A 673 43.56 -126.50 89.64
CA TRP A 673 44.80 -127.25 89.38
C TRP A 673 45.72 -127.45 90.60
N LEU A 674 45.24 -127.19 91.82
CA LEU A 674 46.06 -127.33 93.04
C LEU A 674 45.34 -128.02 94.22
N LEU A 675 44.54 -129.05 93.95
CA LEU A 675 44.04 -129.98 94.98
C LEU A 675 44.06 -131.45 94.50
N HIS A 676 45.15 -131.82 93.82
CA HIS A 676 45.54 -133.23 93.63
C HIS A 676 47.04 -133.37 93.98
N ASN A 677 47.36 -132.99 95.23
CA ASN A 677 48.57 -133.42 95.95
C ASN A 677 48.45 -132.95 97.41
N LEU A 678 47.74 -133.73 98.23
CA LEU A 678 48.01 -134.07 99.64
C LEU A 678 46.69 -134.56 100.31
N THR A 679 46.61 -135.89 100.46
CA THR A 679 45.72 -136.71 101.32
C THR A 679 44.21 -136.53 101.23
#